data_AF-A0A482VCI6-F1
#
_entry.id   AF-A0A482VCI6-F1
#
_cell.length_a   1.000
_cell.length_b   1.000
_cell.length_c   1.000
_cell.angle_alpha   90.00
_cell.angle_beta   90.00
_cell.angle_gamma   90.00
#
_symmetry.space_group_name_H-M   'P 1'
#
loop_
_entity.id
_entity.type
_entity.pdbx_description
1 polymer ?
#
loop_
_entity_poly.entity_id
_entity_poly.type
_entity_poly.pdbx_seq_one_letter_code
_entity_poly.pdbx_strand_id
1 'polypeptide(L)'
;MLSVRVNSFNENGLGEPEQDANSALTELDKGLRSGKVGEQCEAIVRFPKLFEKYPFPILINASLLKLADVFRMGNNFLRLCVLRVCQQSEKHLDKISSVDEFVRRIYSVIHSNDPIARAVTLRTFGAVAAIIPERQQVHHSIRSSLDSHDNVEVEAAIYAAIQFAAQSKTFAVSMCNKVSDMIQGQSTPANMKLQLIPILQYMHHDTNTATMVRTLCIDLLPSYPAQDFVLVTLNTLTQLATATLVDVPSQVSLLLKYLRNDPRWEVKSKCLQYLYKLAKPGAHLWPPGATDNIIDFTLHSHQPKVLTLALGVIQVLTESPRMCHDYRDSNSKLRALCTKNCYSPQPLIAVQSIQILTQILCYCYKEKLETDGAEEVISSLETLILLLTFSNDKHPEQLKLALKCAVRLCESKKEHCETFVELLGTRLNNIHNDCTIVICETLGAIGGLKADTLLSLLANILNLLRALSEIESPTTQQTRIKIMLCTLVFQSMSDYTWNEQTEGAVFCVVENNNLWANYCIARAAVRYGHHKIAHNIFSSLTEQVSSEHFHFWLVCLKEMSEAEAHLLSSDDGLVNRLEKSIIHYNKAVAALKAASTPSHNLQFQAEYMRIRTEFLQCLVQLIYTCNTLCIVPPPAIAATIVQNTRDEYQRHGYITNQLRKCVKEFKNCGDLYWKLYQTAFDADPATLENMQILQQMCVLVEQGVESVCVNGAKIRDEPVEFGSQNVRLESQQLVKSCCNALKVAHAIVEDSSMTTITHKHVELIKKIVEVLSNASLPIPRYFFQVLQSTSVKLAISPQPRVMGEFISVQANSQLAVKVEGVIQHGMKPGLFRRIEEVIVTVTSQIQNNSKNKDVDNKNSEQSSVLAQAVTPHKDFFTAQFLLAFPKGGQYLLVVEASVIDEDSNTWKTGPRSTLTVKVPEEAKLTPITVPGMASNANVYVFYDFKAAVLGYFHFRILMPEDNLFIRPHQKKP
;
A
#
# COMPACT_ATOMS: atom_id res chain seq x y z
N MET A 1 -19.27 -12.30 -24.06
CA MET A 1 -18.38 -11.57 -25.01
C MET A 1 -18.11 -10.19 -24.44
N LEU A 2 -16.92 -9.63 -24.70
CA LEU A 2 -16.21 -8.57 -23.96
C LEU A 2 -15.55 -9.05 -22.66
N SER A 3 -14.56 -9.94 -22.83
CA SER A 3 -13.55 -10.23 -21.81
C SER A 3 -12.59 -9.05 -21.69
N VAL A 4 -12.54 -8.47 -20.50
CA VAL A 4 -11.51 -7.51 -20.09
C VAL A 4 -10.17 -8.24 -20.12
N ARG A 5 -9.38 -8.01 -21.16
CA ARG A 5 -7.96 -8.38 -21.19
C ARG A 5 -7.26 -7.58 -20.10
N VAL A 6 -6.84 -8.25 -19.04
CA VAL A 6 -5.94 -7.70 -18.03
C VAL A 6 -4.55 -7.61 -18.67
N ASN A 7 -4.30 -6.54 -19.41
CA ASN A 7 -2.94 -6.17 -19.80
C ASN A 7 -2.21 -5.71 -18.53
N SER A 8 -1.29 -6.54 -18.05
CA SER A 8 -0.46 -6.27 -16.86
C SER A 8 0.86 -5.57 -17.22
N PHE A 9 0.99 -5.08 -18.45
CA PHE A 9 2.13 -4.34 -18.96
C PHE A 9 1.59 -3.31 -19.95
N ASN A 10 2.04 -2.06 -19.83
CA ASN A 10 1.72 -0.89 -20.65
C ASN A 10 0.43 -0.11 -20.32
N GLU A 11 0.52 0.81 -19.34
CA GLU A 11 -0.20 2.10 -19.38
C GLU A 11 0.63 3.28 -18.84
N ASN A 12 1.97 3.18 -18.82
CA ASN A 12 2.82 4.38 -18.83
C ASN A 12 3.32 4.54 -20.26
N GLY A 13 2.95 5.67 -20.88
CA GLY A 13 3.04 5.93 -22.31
C GLY A 13 4.32 5.46 -22.96
N LEU A 14 4.15 4.68 -24.03
CA LEU A 14 5.18 4.46 -25.04
C LEU A 14 5.62 5.81 -25.61
N GLY A 15 6.86 6.20 -25.35
CA GLY A 15 7.69 6.94 -26.30
C GLY A 15 7.31 8.38 -26.68
N GLU A 16 6.42 9.08 -25.97
CA GLU A 16 6.38 10.54 -26.10
C GLU A 16 7.62 11.12 -25.40
N PRO A 17 8.47 11.92 -26.06
CA PRO A 17 9.49 12.69 -25.35
C PRO A 17 8.81 13.45 -24.21
N GLU A 18 9.46 13.58 -23.05
CA GLU A 18 8.96 14.38 -21.94
C GLU A 18 8.84 15.85 -22.39
N GLN A 19 7.70 16.17 -23.03
CA GLN A 19 7.37 17.52 -23.45
C GLN A 19 7.22 18.36 -22.18
N ASP A 20 8.05 19.40 -22.03
CA ASP A 20 7.99 20.28 -20.87
C ASP A 20 6.57 20.83 -20.67
N ALA A 21 6.11 20.90 -19.42
CA ALA A 21 4.75 21.32 -19.07
C ALA A 21 4.38 22.70 -19.66
N ASN A 22 5.35 23.62 -19.73
CA ASN A 22 5.15 24.94 -20.34
C ASN A 22 4.93 24.87 -21.84
N SER A 23 5.64 23.98 -22.53
CA SER A 23 5.51 23.80 -23.98
C SER A 23 4.14 23.21 -24.32
N ALA A 24 3.67 22.22 -23.56
CA ALA A 24 2.34 21.64 -23.70
C ALA A 24 1.22 22.66 -23.44
N LEU A 25 1.37 23.50 -22.40
CA LEU A 25 0.43 24.59 -22.14
C LEU A 25 0.39 25.61 -23.28
N THR A 26 1.55 25.97 -23.82
CA THR A 26 1.68 26.96 -24.90
C THR A 26 1.00 26.46 -26.17
N GLU A 27 1.10 25.17 -26.47
CA GLU A 27 0.40 24.54 -27.61
C GLU A 27 -1.11 24.61 -27.45
N LEU A 28 -1.64 24.23 -26.28
CA LEU A 28 -3.07 24.33 -26.00
C LEU A 28 -3.56 25.79 -26.03
N ASP A 29 -2.77 26.74 -25.52
CA ASP A 29 -3.11 28.17 -25.59
C ASP A 29 -3.23 28.68 -27.04
N LYS A 30 -2.41 28.18 -27.96
CA LYS A 30 -2.55 28.48 -29.39
C LYS A 30 -3.89 27.95 -29.94
N GLY A 31 -4.26 26.73 -29.56
CA GLY A 31 -5.56 26.13 -29.94
C GLY A 31 -6.75 26.92 -29.38
N LEU A 32 -6.69 27.38 -28.13
CA LEU A 32 -7.73 28.21 -27.52
C LEU A 32 -7.92 29.56 -28.24
N ARG A 33 -6.84 30.12 -28.79
CA ARG A 33 -6.86 31.38 -29.54
C ARG A 33 -7.25 31.23 -31.01
N SER A 34 -7.49 30.02 -31.49
CA SER A 34 -7.95 29.79 -32.87
C SER A 34 -9.31 30.44 -33.11
N GLY A 35 -9.54 30.94 -34.32
CA GLY A 35 -10.86 31.40 -34.77
C GLY A 35 -11.86 30.27 -35.06
N LYS A 36 -11.41 29.01 -35.08
CA LYS A 36 -12.28 27.85 -35.35
C LYS A 36 -12.72 27.19 -34.05
N VAL A 37 -14.05 27.11 -33.87
CA VAL A 37 -14.67 26.46 -32.69
C VAL A 37 -14.22 25.01 -32.50
N GLY A 38 -13.97 24.27 -33.59
CA GLY A 38 -13.48 22.88 -33.53
C GLY A 38 -12.10 22.76 -32.88
N GLU A 39 -11.15 23.61 -33.28
CA GLU A 39 -9.78 23.65 -32.72
C GLU A 39 -9.79 24.10 -31.26
N GLN A 40 -10.66 25.07 -30.92
CA GLN A 40 -10.87 25.51 -29.53
C GLN A 40 -11.42 24.37 -28.66
N CYS A 41 -12.42 23.63 -29.16
CA CYS A 41 -12.99 22.49 -28.45
C CYS A 41 -11.96 21.39 -28.24
N GLU A 42 -11.19 21.04 -29.28
CA GLU A 42 -10.11 20.04 -29.20
C GLU A 42 -9.06 20.44 -28.15
N ALA A 43 -8.69 21.71 -28.09
CA ALA A 43 -7.79 22.22 -27.07
C ALA A 43 -8.40 22.10 -25.65
N ILE A 44 -9.66 22.50 -25.46
CA ILE A 44 -10.34 22.43 -24.15
C ILE A 44 -10.37 21.00 -23.60
N VAL A 45 -10.75 20.00 -24.42
CA VAL A 45 -10.91 18.61 -23.95
C VAL A 45 -9.58 17.92 -23.63
N ARG A 46 -8.43 18.52 -24.01
CA ARG A 46 -7.08 18.00 -23.67
C ARG A 46 -6.57 18.47 -22.30
N PHE A 47 -7.16 19.51 -21.69
CA PHE A 47 -6.73 20.01 -20.38
C PHE A 47 -6.82 18.98 -19.24
N PRO A 48 -7.83 18.10 -19.14
CA PRO A 48 -7.85 17.05 -18.11
C PRO A 48 -6.60 16.17 -18.17
N LYS A 49 -6.18 15.74 -19.37
CA LYS A 49 -4.96 14.94 -19.56
C LYS A 49 -3.69 15.73 -19.17
N LEU A 50 -3.67 17.04 -19.44
CA LEU A 50 -2.58 17.92 -19.00
C LEU A 50 -2.48 17.99 -17.47
N PHE A 51 -3.61 18.14 -16.77
CA PHE A 51 -3.65 18.20 -15.31
C PHE A 51 -3.23 16.89 -14.65
N GLU A 52 -3.60 15.76 -15.24
CA GLU A 52 -3.16 14.44 -14.77
C GLU A 52 -1.66 14.23 -14.96
N LYS A 53 -1.11 14.67 -16.10
CA LYS A 53 0.32 14.56 -16.41
C LYS A 53 1.17 15.52 -15.56
N TYR A 54 0.69 16.74 -15.35
CA TYR A 54 1.41 17.82 -14.66
C TYR A 54 0.54 18.51 -13.59
N PRO A 55 0.31 17.88 -12.43
CA PRO A 55 -0.62 18.39 -11.40
C PRO A 55 -0.03 19.50 -10.52
N PHE A 56 0.73 20.43 -11.13
CA PHE A 56 1.37 21.56 -10.44
C PHE A 56 0.41 22.76 -10.29
N PRO A 57 0.31 23.38 -9.10
CA PRO A 57 -0.63 24.48 -8.86
C PRO A 57 -0.46 25.67 -9.82
N ILE A 58 0.77 26.05 -10.16
CA ILE A 58 1.04 27.16 -11.09
C ILE A 58 0.43 26.89 -12.47
N LEU A 59 0.65 25.68 -12.99
CA LEU A 59 0.11 25.26 -14.29
C LEU A 59 -1.41 25.19 -14.28
N ILE A 60 -1.97 24.56 -13.25
CA ILE A 60 -3.43 24.40 -13.09
C ILE A 60 -4.11 25.76 -12.97
N ASN A 61 -3.56 26.67 -12.15
CA ASN A 61 -4.07 28.03 -11.99
C ASN A 61 -4.06 28.78 -13.33
N ALA A 62 -2.93 28.78 -14.05
CA ALA A 62 -2.82 29.44 -15.36
C ALA A 62 -3.80 28.87 -16.39
N SER A 63 -3.97 27.55 -16.41
CA SER A 63 -4.87 26.85 -17.33
C SER A 63 -6.34 27.16 -17.06
N LEU A 64 -6.77 27.11 -15.79
CA LEU A 64 -8.16 27.36 -15.42
C LEU A 64 -8.54 28.84 -15.62
N LEU A 65 -7.61 29.77 -15.43
CA LEU A 65 -7.82 31.18 -15.79
C LEU A 65 -8.05 31.37 -17.30
N LYS A 66 -7.26 30.70 -18.15
CA LYS A 66 -7.46 30.70 -19.61
C LYS A 66 -8.80 30.08 -20.01
N LEU A 67 -9.19 28.98 -19.38
CA LEU A 67 -10.50 28.35 -19.60
C LEU A 67 -11.65 29.26 -19.17
N ALA A 68 -11.48 30.04 -18.09
CA ALA A 68 -12.47 31.03 -17.67
C ALA A 68 -12.60 32.20 -18.65
N ASP A 69 -11.51 32.61 -19.31
CA ASP A 69 -11.57 33.61 -20.39
C ASP A 69 -12.35 33.09 -21.60
N VAL A 70 -12.13 31.83 -21.98
CA VAL A 70 -12.90 31.15 -23.04
C VAL A 70 -14.37 31.00 -22.66
N PHE A 71 -14.67 30.68 -21.40
CA PHE A 71 -16.05 30.59 -20.91
C PHE A 71 -16.79 31.94 -21.01
N ARG A 72 -16.10 33.02 -20.66
CA ARG A 72 -16.65 34.39 -20.71
C ARG A 72 -17.01 34.80 -22.14
N MET A 73 -16.08 34.64 -23.08
CA MET A 73 -16.23 35.14 -24.46
C MET A 73 -16.85 34.13 -25.44
N GLY A 74 -16.86 32.84 -25.11
CA GLY A 74 -17.24 31.76 -26.02
C GLY A 74 -18.75 31.61 -26.25
N ASN A 75 -19.12 30.66 -27.10
CA ASN A 75 -20.51 30.24 -27.28
C ASN A 75 -20.91 29.18 -26.22
N ASN A 76 -22.19 28.79 -26.18
CA ASN A 76 -22.68 27.83 -25.19
C ASN A 76 -22.04 26.45 -25.30
N PHE A 77 -21.59 26.05 -26.50
CA PHE A 77 -20.89 24.78 -26.71
C PHE A 77 -19.52 24.79 -26.02
N LEU A 78 -18.72 25.85 -26.21
CA LEU A 78 -17.42 25.99 -25.52
C LEU A 78 -17.59 26.08 -23.99
N ARG A 79 -18.62 26.79 -23.51
CA ARG A 79 -18.97 26.84 -22.07
C ARG A 79 -19.27 25.45 -21.52
N LEU A 80 -20.01 24.63 -22.27
CA LEU A 80 -20.30 23.25 -21.90
C LEU A 80 -19.01 22.41 -21.86
N CYS A 81 -18.10 22.57 -22.83
CA CYS A 81 -16.79 21.90 -22.81
C CYS A 81 -15.98 22.29 -21.56
N VAL A 82 -15.92 23.57 -21.21
CA VAL A 82 -15.23 24.04 -19.99
C VAL A 82 -15.88 23.47 -18.73
N LEU A 83 -17.21 23.41 -18.65
CA LEU A 83 -17.92 22.75 -17.56
C LEU A 83 -17.49 21.28 -17.44
N ARG A 84 -17.41 20.54 -18.56
CA ARG A 84 -16.96 19.14 -18.55
C ARG A 84 -15.52 19.00 -18.04
N VAL A 85 -14.62 19.91 -18.40
CA VAL A 85 -13.26 19.94 -17.88
C VAL A 85 -13.26 20.15 -16.36
N CYS A 86 -14.06 21.08 -15.84
CA CYS A 86 -14.18 21.31 -14.40
C CYS A 86 -14.70 20.07 -13.67
N GLN A 87 -15.74 19.40 -14.21
CA GLN A 87 -16.30 18.18 -13.65
C GLN A 87 -15.30 17.01 -13.67
N GLN A 88 -14.55 16.83 -14.75
CA GLN A 88 -13.56 15.75 -14.88
C GLN A 88 -12.31 15.99 -14.02
N SER A 89 -12.00 17.25 -13.72
CA SER A 89 -10.76 17.66 -13.04
C SER A 89 -10.98 18.09 -11.59
N GLU A 90 -12.05 17.63 -10.94
CA GLU A 90 -12.43 18.02 -9.57
C GLU A 90 -11.28 17.86 -8.55
N LYS A 91 -10.49 16.79 -8.69
CA LYS A 91 -9.29 16.49 -7.87
C LYS A 91 -8.18 17.56 -7.96
N HIS A 92 -8.24 18.47 -8.93
CA HIS A 92 -7.23 19.48 -9.18
C HIS A 92 -7.70 20.92 -8.88
N LEU A 93 -9.00 21.13 -8.68
CA LEU A 93 -9.58 22.48 -8.55
C LEU A 93 -9.09 23.23 -7.31
N ASP A 94 -8.78 22.52 -6.22
CA ASP A 94 -8.23 23.07 -4.97
C ASP A 94 -6.83 23.69 -5.13
N LYS A 95 -6.18 23.47 -6.27
CA LYS A 95 -4.85 24.01 -6.58
C LYS A 95 -4.89 25.39 -7.25
N ILE A 96 -6.07 25.98 -7.44
CA ILE A 96 -6.22 27.34 -7.99
C ILE A 96 -5.84 28.36 -6.93
N SER A 97 -4.89 29.25 -7.22
CA SER A 97 -4.52 30.35 -6.33
C SER A 97 -5.37 31.61 -6.57
N SER A 98 -5.76 31.87 -7.82
CA SER A 98 -6.46 33.09 -8.24
C SER A 98 -7.97 32.86 -8.36
N VAL A 99 -8.60 32.36 -7.28
CA VAL A 99 -10.01 31.96 -7.27
C VAL A 99 -10.95 33.13 -7.60
N ASP A 100 -10.69 34.33 -7.06
CA ASP A 100 -11.52 35.53 -7.31
C ASP A 100 -11.65 35.85 -8.80
N GLU A 101 -10.54 35.83 -9.51
CA GLU A 101 -10.48 36.20 -10.92
C GLU A 101 -11.13 35.15 -11.81
N PHE A 102 -10.95 33.87 -11.47
CA PHE A 102 -11.68 32.76 -12.10
C PHE A 102 -13.20 32.94 -11.96
N VAL A 103 -13.68 33.12 -10.72
CA VAL A 103 -15.11 33.28 -10.43
C VAL A 103 -15.68 34.50 -11.13
N ARG A 104 -15.00 35.64 -11.09
CA ARG A 104 -15.46 36.89 -11.72
C ARG A 104 -15.72 36.71 -13.21
N ARG A 105 -14.86 35.97 -13.92
CA ARG A 105 -15.01 35.70 -15.36
C ARG A 105 -16.21 34.80 -15.65
N ILE A 106 -16.39 33.73 -14.88
CA ILE A 106 -17.55 32.83 -15.01
C ILE A 106 -18.85 33.58 -14.66
N TYR A 107 -18.85 34.33 -13.57
CA TYR A 107 -20.01 35.06 -13.05
C TYR A 107 -20.53 36.12 -14.01
N SER A 108 -19.67 36.73 -14.83
CA SER A 108 -20.13 37.71 -15.84
C SER A 108 -21.18 37.17 -16.83
N VAL A 109 -21.29 35.84 -16.99
CA VAL A 109 -22.25 35.19 -17.91
C VAL A 109 -23.63 34.96 -17.26
N ILE A 110 -23.76 35.00 -15.92
CA ILE A 110 -25.03 34.72 -15.23
C ILE A 110 -26.11 35.77 -15.51
N HIS A 111 -25.70 36.98 -15.90
CA HIS A 111 -26.59 38.08 -16.24
C HIS A 111 -27.01 38.08 -17.73
N SER A 112 -26.72 37.01 -18.47
CA SER A 112 -27.16 36.83 -19.85
C SER A 112 -28.67 36.62 -19.94
N ASN A 113 -29.28 37.11 -21.01
CA ASN A 113 -30.69 36.83 -21.33
C ASN A 113 -30.92 35.40 -21.83
N ASP A 114 -29.85 34.65 -22.14
CA ASP A 114 -29.94 33.27 -22.63
C ASP A 114 -30.05 32.27 -21.45
N PRO A 115 -31.17 31.55 -21.29
CA PRO A 115 -31.36 30.58 -20.21
C PRO A 115 -30.37 29.41 -20.26
N ILE A 116 -29.89 29.02 -21.44
CA ILE A 116 -28.89 27.96 -21.58
C ILE A 116 -27.53 28.44 -21.04
N ALA A 117 -27.14 29.67 -21.37
CA ALA A 117 -25.91 30.26 -20.85
C ALA A 117 -25.95 30.37 -19.31
N ARG A 118 -27.09 30.81 -18.74
CA ARG A 118 -27.30 30.86 -17.29
C ARG A 118 -27.26 29.47 -16.65
N ALA A 119 -27.92 28.49 -17.24
CA ALA A 119 -27.93 27.10 -16.77
C ALA A 119 -26.53 26.47 -16.77
N VAL A 120 -25.74 26.65 -17.83
CA VAL A 120 -24.35 26.15 -17.88
C VAL A 120 -23.48 26.87 -16.85
N THR A 121 -23.71 28.16 -16.60
CA THR A 121 -23.02 28.94 -15.56
C THR A 121 -23.32 28.40 -14.16
N LEU A 122 -24.60 28.15 -13.84
CA LEU A 122 -25.01 27.53 -12.57
C LEU A 122 -24.40 26.14 -12.38
N ARG A 123 -24.39 25.30 -13.42
CA ARG A 123 -23.73 23.99 -13.38
C ARG A 123 -22.22 24.11 -13.18
N THR A 124 -21.60 25.14 -13.74
CA THR A 124 -20.17 25.41 -13.56
C THR A 124 -19.88 25.82 -12.12
N PHE A 125 -20.70 26.70 -11.53
CA PHE A 125 -20.61 27.00 -10.10
C PHE A 125 -20.77 25.76 -9.23
N GLY A 126 -21.74 24.90 -9.53
CA GLY A 126 -21.90 23.62 -8.83
C GLY A 126 -20.64 22.75 -8.91
N ALA A 127 -20.03 22.64 -10.09
CA ALA A 127 -18.81 21.85 -10.29
C ALA A 127 -17.59 22.40 -9.53
N VAL A 128 -17.57 23.71 -9.22
CA VAL A 128 -16.49 24.35 -8.45
C VAL A 128 -16.89 24.68 -7.01
N ALA A 129 -18.02 24.16 -6.51
CA ALA A 129 -18.56 24.52 -5.19
C ALA A 129 -17.56 24.31 -4.05
N ALA A 130 -16.70 23.29 -4.15
CA ALA A 130 -15.66 22.98 -3.15
C ALA A 130 -14.61 24.10 -2.97
N ILE A 131 -14.35 24.93 -3.99
CA ILE A 131 -13.35 26.02 -3.92
C ILE A 131 -13.97 27.38 -3.63
N ILE A 132 -15.29 27.53 -3.79
CA ILE A 132 -16.00 28.79 -3.58
C ILE A 132 -17.21 28.66 -2.63
N PRO A 133 -17.11 27.91 -1.52
CA PRO A 133 -18.29 27.54 -0.72
C PRO A 133 -19.02 28.76 -0.14
N GLU A 134 -18.33 29.86 0.16
CA GLU A 134 -18.89 31.01 0.89
C GLU A 134 -19.17 32.26 0.02
N ARG A 135 -19.24 32.10 -1.31
CA ARG A 135 -19.51 33.24 -2.21
C ARG A 135 -20.98 33.64 -2.22
N GLN A 136 -21.32 34.64 -1.41
CA GLN A 136 -22.69 35.16 -1.25
C GLN A 136 -23.38 35.56 -2.57
N GLN A 137 -22.66 36.16 -3.53
CA GLN A 137 -23.22 36.51 -4.83
C GLN A 137 -23.71 35.28 -5.59
N VAL A 138 -22.91 34.21 -5.58
CA VAL A 138 -23.28 32.92 -6.20
C VAL A 138 -24.44 32.28 -5.45
N HIS A 139 -24.44 32.32 -4.12
CA HIS A 139 -25.57 31.84 -3.30
C HIS A 139 -26.87 32.53 -3.67
N HIS A 140 -26.85 33.87 -3.80
CA HIS A 140 -28.00 34.66 -4.21
C HIS A 140 -28.48 34.27 -5.60
N SER A 141 -27.57 34.16 -6.58
CA SER A 141 -27.92 33.74 -7.95
C SER A 141 -28.58 32.35 -7.99
N ILE A 142 -28.05 31.38 -7.24
CA ILE A 142 -28.65 30.03 -7.16
C ILE A 142 -30.07 30.13 -6.58
N ARG A 143 -30.23 30.88 -5.48
CA ARG A 143 -31.54 31.06 -4.83
C ARG A 143 -32.55 31.72 -5.76
N SER A 144 -32.17 32.77 -6.49
CA SER A 144 -33.06 33.47 -7.43
C SER A 144 -33.41 32.60 -8.64
N SER A 145 -32.46 31.82 -9.16
CA SER A 145 -32.68 30.97 -10.34
C SER A 145 -33.61 29.78 -10.07
N LEU A 146 -33.84 29.40 -8.80
CA LEU A 146 -34.88 28.42 -8.44
C LEU A 146 -36.32 28.94 -8.70
N ASP A 147 -36.51 30.25 -8.74
CA ASP A 147 -37.80 30.90 -9.06
C ASP A 147 -37.94 31.25 -10.55
N SER A 148 -37.04 30.74 -11.40
CA SER A 148 -37.07 31.00 -12.84
C SER A 148 -38.26 30.30 -13.52
N HIS A 149 -38.71 30.88 -14.64
CA HIS A 149 -39.73 30.30 -15.51
C HIS A 149 -39.12 29.28 -16.49
N ASP A 150 -37.79 29.28 -16.66
CA ASP A 150 -37.08 28.40 -17.57
C ASP A 150 -36.69 27.08 -16.88
N ASN A 151 -37.32 25.97 -17.27
CA ASN A 151 -37.06 24.66 -16.65
C ASN A 151 -35.57 24.26 -16.67
N VAL A 152 -34.84 24.55 -17.75
CA VAL A 152 -33.42 24.20 -17.89
C VAL A 152 -32.54 24.95 -16.87
N GLU A 153 -32.91 26.19 -16.56
CA GLU A 153 -32.21 26.98 -15.54
C GLU A 153 -32.55 26.49 -14.13
N VAL A 154 -33.83 26.19 -13.86
CA VAL A 154 -34.28 25.64 -12.57
C VAL A 154 -33.58 24.31 -12.27
N GLU A 155 -33.49 23.39 -13.23
CA GLU A 155 -32.75 22.13 -13.06
C GLU A 155 -31.25 22.36 -12.78
N ALA A 156 -30.65 23.35 -13.44
CA ALA A 156 -29.26 23.74 -13.17
C ALA A 156 -29.08 24.38 -11.80
N ALA A 157 -30.05 25.17 -11.34
CA ALA A 157 -30.07 25.77 -10.01
C ALA A 157 -30.22 24.69 -8.92
N ILE A 158 -31.07 23.67 -9.14
CA ILE A 158 -31.19 22.52 -8.24
C ILE A 158 -29.86 21.77 -8.15
N TYR A 159 -29.21 21.48 -9.28
CA TYR A 159 -27.88 20.86 -9.29
C TYR A 159 -26.87 21.70 -8.50
N ALA A 160 -26.79 23.01 -8.76
CA ALA A 160 -25.88 23.89 -8.04
C ALA A 160 -26.20 23.92 -6.53
N ALA A 161 -27.48 23.97 -6.15
CA ALA A 161 -27.91 23.96 -4.76
C ALA A 161 -27.50 22.66 -4.04
N ILE A 162 -27.61 21.50 -4.69
CA ILE A 162 -27.11 20.22 -4.17
C ILE A 162 -25.60 20.31 -3.89
N GLN A 163 -24.81 20.79 -4.86
CA GLN A 163 -23.35 20.86 -4.72
C GLN A 163 -22.91 21.86 -3.64
N PHE A 164 -23.54 23.03 -3.55
CA PHE A 164 -23.22 24.03 -2.53
C PHE A 164 -23.69 23.62 -1.14
N ALA A 165 -24.86 23.00 -1.00
CA ALA A 165 -25.35 22.53 0.30
C ALA A 165 -24.42 21.46 0.91
N ALA A 166 -23.81 20.63 0.05
CA ALA A 166 -22.82 19.63 0.47
C ALA A 166 -21.54 20.25 1.07
N GLN A 167 -21.16 21.46 0.66
CA GLN A 167 -19.88 22.08 1.00
C GLN A 167 -20.01 23.25 2.01
N SER A 168 -21.10 24.01 1.93
CA SER A 168 -21.30 25.24 2.71
C SER A 168 -22.45 25.11 3.70
N LYS A 169 -22.12 25.25 4.99
CA LYS A 169 -23.08 25.30 6.09
C LYS A 169 -24.01 26.50 5.98
N THR A 170 -23.47 27.69 5.71
CA THR A 170 -24.24 28.94 5.65
C THR A 170 -25.27 28.88 4.52
N PHE A 171 -24.87 28.37 3.36
CA PHE A 171 -25.74 28.15 2.23
C PHE A 171 -26.84 27.14 2.57
N ALA A 172 -26.48 25.96 3.10
CA ALA A 172 -27.43 24.91 3.45
C ALA A 172 -28.54 25.43 4.38
N VAL A 173 -28.19 26.07 5.50
CA VAL A 173 -29.15 26.65 6.45
C VAL A 173 -30.06 27.67 5.77
N SER A 174 -29.50 28.58 4.97
CA SER A 174 -30.29 29.60 4.27
C SER A 174 -31.25 29.02 3.23
N MET A 175 -30.84 27.93 2.58
CA MET A 175 -31.58 27.26 1.51
C MET A 175 -32.68 26.34 2.07
N CYS A 176 -32.51 25.83 3.28
CA CYS A 176 -33.44 24.92 3.95
C CYS A 176 -34.88 25.44 3.95
N ASN A 177 -35.09 26.68 4.39
CA ASN A 177 -36.44 27.28 4.42
C ASN A 177 -37.04 27.39 3.02
N LYS A 178 -36.26 27.90 2.05
CA LYS A 178 -36.71 28.07 0.66
C LYS A 178 -37.11 26.74 0.02
N VAL A 179 -36.29 25.71 0.19
CA VAL A 179 -36.57 24.37 -0.35
C VAL A 179 -37.78 23.75 0.35
N SER A 180 -37.91 23.93 1.67
CA SER A 180 -39.06 23.45 2.43
C SER A 180 -40.36 24.08 1.93
N ASP A 181 -40.39 25.41 1.73
CA ASP A 181 -41.54 26.15 1.21
C ASP A 181 -41.94 25.67 -0.19
N MET A 182 -40.96 25.42 -1.07
CA MET A 182 -41.21 24.91 -2.42
C MET A 182 -41.73 23.46 -2.42
N ILE A 183 -41.27 22.61 -1.51
CA ILE A 183 -41.76 21.23 -1.41
C ILE A 183 -43.21 21.20 -0.88
N GLN A 184 -43.53 22.03 0.11
CA GLN A 184 -44.89 22.15 0.68
C GLN A 184 -45.85 22.91 -0.25
N GLY A 185 -45.34 23.81 -1.08
CA GLY A 185 -46.12 24.61 -2.04
C GLY A 185 -46.93 23.75 -3.02
N GLN A 186 -48.18 24.11 -3.25
CA GLN A 186 -49.06 23.41 -4.19
C GLN A 186 -48.75 23.74 -5.66
N SER A 187 -48.12 24.89 -5.92
CA SER A 187 -47.74 25.34 -7.26
C SER A 187 -46.54 24.59 -7.85
N THR A 188 -45.75 23.91 -7.02
CA THR A 188 -44.55 23.19 -7.46
C THR A 188 -44.94 21.81 -8.03
N PRO A 189 -44.56 21.49 -9.28
CA PRO A 189 -44.91 20.23 -9.90
C PRO A 189 -44.23 19.04 -9.21
N ALA A 190 -44.87 17.87 -9.23
CA ALA A 190 -44.40 16.68 -8.53
C ALA A 190 -42.94 16.28 -8.90
N ASN A 191 -42.58 16.35 -10.19
CA ASN A 191 -41.22 16.05 -10.64
C ASN A 191 -40.17 16.99 -10.00
N MET A 192 -40.48 18.28 -9.89
CA MET A 192 -39.59 19.24 -9.26
C MET A 192 -39.45 18.99 -7.76
N LYS A 193 -40.54 18.62 -7.06
CA LYS A 193 -40.46 18.21 -5.65
C LYS A 193 -39.51 17.02 -5.44
N LEU A 194 -39.58 16.01 -6.30
CA LEU A 194 -38.66 14.86 -6.25
C LEU A 194 -37.19 15.27 -6.44
N GLN A 195 -36.91 16.29 -7.24
CA GLN A 195 -35.54 16.81 -7.42
C GLN A 195 -35.07 17.70 -6.26
N LEU A 196 -35.99 18.37 -5.56
CA LEU A 196 -35.69 19.24 -4.41
C LEU A 196 -35.41 18.47 -3.11
N ILE A 197 -36.15 17.39 -2.84
CA ILE A 197 -36.01 16.59 -1.60
C ILE A 197 -34.55 16.14 -1.35
N PRO A 198 -33.76 15.68 -2.35
CA PRO A 198 -32.35 15.34 -2.16
C PRO A 198 -31.46 16.45 -1.61
N ILE A 199 -31.79 17.74 -1.81
CA ILE A 199 -31.01 18.86 -1.24
C ILE A 199 -31.00 18.79 0.29
N LEU A 200 -32.10 18.33 0.88
CA LEU A 200 -32.27 18.25 2.33
C LEU A 200 -31.29 17.27 3.01
N GLN A 201 -30.66 16.35 2.28
CA GLN A 201 -29.68 15.41 2.85
C GLN A 201 -28.42 16.10 3.41
N TYR A 202 -28.15 17.32 2.94
CA TYR A 202 -26.98 18.10 3.37
C TYR A 202 -27.26 19.03 4.55
N MET A 203 -28.46 18.97 5.14
CA MET A 203 -28.84 19.77 6.29
C MET A 203 -28.40 19.12 7.61
N HIS A 204 -27.14 18.66 7.66
CA HIS A 204 -26.55 17.95 8.80
C HIS A 204 -25.54 18.82 9.59
N HIS A 205 -25.40 20.10 9.25
CA HIS A 205 -24.39 21.00 9.80
C HIS A 205 -24.70 21.55 11.19
N ASP A 206 -25.96 21.45 11.63
CA ASP A 206 -26.40 21.75 12.99
C ASP A 206 -27.63 20.89 13.36
N THR A 207 -27.82 20.67 14.65
CA THR A 207 -28.87 19.79 15.17
C THR A 207 -30.28 20.34 14.94
N ASN A 208 -30.44 21.66 14.96
CA ASN A 208 -31.75 22.29 14.80
C ASN A 208 -32.27 22.13 13.37
N THR A 209 -31.44 22.40 12.36
CA THR A 209 -31.81 22.21 10.95
C THR A 209 -32.00 20.73 10.62
N ALA A 210 -31.13 19.85 11.12
CA ALA A 210 -31.30 18.40 10.93
C ALA A 210 -32.64 17.90 11.51
N THR A 211 -33.01 18.35 12.71
CA THR A 211 -34.28 17.98 13.36
C THR A 211 -35.49 18.53 12.61
N MET A 212 -35.42 19.80 12.16
CA MET A 212 -36.46 20.43 11.34
C MET A 212 -36.69 19.65 10.05
N VAL A 213 -35.62 19.34 9.32
CA VAL A 213 -35.66 18.61 8.06
C VAL A 213 -36.14 17.18 8.25
N ARG A 214 -35.72 16.53 9.33
CA ARG A 214 -36.22 15.20 9.70
C ARG A 214 -37.73 15.22 9.91
N THR A 215 -38.23 16.20 10.66
CA THR A 215 -39.66 16.38 10.93
C THR A 215 -40.43 16.59 9.62
N LEU A 216 -39.96 17.53 8.78
CA LEU A 216 -40.52 17.78 7.45
C LEU A 216 -40.59 16.49 6.61
N CYS A 217 -39.48 15.76 6.49
CA CYS A 217 -39.44 14.53 5.70
C CYS A 217 -40.36 13.43 6.27
N ILE A 218 -40.49 13.32 7.59
CA ILE A 218 -41.42 12.38 8.23
C ILE A 218 -42.87 12.76 7.93
N ASP A 219 -43.19 14.05 7.92
CA ASP A 219 -44.53 14.56 7.60
C ASP A 219 -44.87 14.39 6.11
N LEU A 220 -43.87 14.45 5.22
CA LEU A 220 -44.06 14.24 3.77
C LEU A 220 -44.41 12.79 3.41
N LEU A 221 -43.94 11.80 4.18
CA LEU A 221 -44.17 10.39 3.92
C LEU A 221 -45.66 9.99 3.86
N PRO A 222 -46.53 10.37 4.82
CA PRO A 222 -47.96 10.12 4.73
C PRO A 222 -48.65 11.03 3.70
N SER A 223 -48.18 12.26 3.48
CA SER A 223 -48.79 13.22 2.54
C SER A 223 -48.58 12.84 1.08
N TYR A 224 -47.46 12.20 0.73
CA TYR A 224 -47.13 11.78 -0.64
C TYR A 224 -46.87 10.27 -0.70
N PRO A 225 -47.93 9.42 -0.71
CA PRO A 225 -47.79 7.97 -0.60
C PRO A 225 -47.25 7.32 -1.88
N ALA A 226 -47.06 8.05 -2.98
CA ALA A 226 -46.51 7.53 -4.23
C ALA A 226 -45.12 6.91 -4.04
N GLN A 227 -44.84 5.82 -4.77
CA GLN A 227 -43.60 5.03 -4.59
C GLN A 227 -42.34 5.90 -4.69
N ASP A 228 -42.21 6.72 -5.74
CA ASP A 228 -41.00 7.53 -5.97
C ASP A 228 -40.77 8.56 -4.84
N PHE A 229 -41.84 9.17 -4.31
CA PHE A 229 -41.75 10.10 -3.18
C PHE A 229 -41.27 9.41 -1.91
N VAL A 230 -41.81 8.23 -1.61
CA VAL A 230 -41.38 7.44 -0.44
C VAL A 230 -39.91 7.05 -0.59
N LEU A 231 -39.49 6.57 -1.77
CA LEU A 231 -38.11 6.16 -2.02
C LEU A 231 -37.11 7.32 -1.89
N VAL A 232 -37.39 8.46 -2.53
CA VAL A 232 -36.51 9.64 -2.47
C VAL A 232 -36.44 10.19 -1.05
N THR A 233 -37.56 10.26 -0.33
CA THR A 233 -37.60 10.77 1.05
C THR A 233 -36.86 9.85 2.01
N LEU A 234 -37.06 8.53 1.91
CA LEU A 234 -36.32 7.55 2.73
C LEU A 234 -34.82 7.57 2.43
N ASN A 235 -34.43 7.74 1.17
CA ASN A 235 -33.02 7.93 0.81
C ASN A 235 -32.46 9.17 1.51
N THR A 236 -33.11 10.33 1.36
CA THR A 236 -32.66 11.59 1.96
C THR A 236 -32.53 11.49 3.48
N LEU A 237 -33.53 10.93 4.17
CA LEU A 237 -33.49 10.68 5.61
C LEU A 237 -32.33 9.74 6.01
N THR A 238 -32.07 8.70 5.21
CA THR A 238 -30.97 7.76 5.46
C THR A 238 -29.62 8.44 5.27
N GLN A 239 -29.45 9.27 4.25
CA GLN A 239 -28.22 10.03 4.00
C GLN A 239 -27.97 11.05 5.12
N LEU A 240 -29.01 11.76 5.55
CA LEU A 240 -28.95 12.69 6.69
C LEU A 240 -28.57 11.98 7.98
N ALA A 241 -29.17 10.83 8.27
CA ALA A 241 -28.84 10.01 9.45
C ALA A 241 -27.41 9.46 9.37
N THR A 242 -26.94 9.07 8.18
CA THR A 242 -25.56 8.60 7.98
C THR A 242 -24.54 9.71 8.24
N ALA A 243 -24.86 10.95 7.86
CA ALA A 243 -23.97 12.10 8.06
C ALA A 243 -23.97 12.61 9.51
N THR A 244 -25.12 12.61 10.18
CA THR A 244 -25.25 13.11 11.57
C THR A 244 -24.90 12.07 12.63
N LEU A 245 -25.05 10.78 12.34
CA LEU A 245 -24.94 9.63 13.26
C LEU A 245 -25.92 9.62 14.45
N VAL A 246 -26.46 10.77 14.86
CA VAL A 246 -27.40 10.93 15.99
C VAL A 246 -28.73 10.21 15.73
N ASP A 247 -29.29 10.36 14.53
CA ASP A 247 -30.63 9.85 14.19
C ASP A 247 -30.62 8.42 13.63
N VAL A 248 -29.48 7.73 13.64
CA VAL A 248 -29.36 6.34 13.16
C VAL A 248 -30.37 5.40 13.85
N PRO A 249 -30.54 5.42 15.20
CA PRO A 249 -31.51 4.52 15.85
C PRO A 249 -32.95 4.76 15.37
N SER A 250 -33.34 6.03 15.29
CA SER A 250 -34.68 6.45 14.85
C SER A 250 -34.90 6.10 13.36
N GLN A 251 -33.87 6.23 12.53
CA GLN A 251 -33.93 5.89 11.12
C GLN A 251 -34.02 4.38 10.88
N VAL A 252 -33.23 3.57 11.60
CA VAL A 252 -33.32 2.11 11.55
C VAL A 252 -34.73 1.66 11.92
N SER A 253 -35.29 2.22 13.00
CA SER A 253 -36.67 1.91 13.43
C SER A 253 -37.72 2.25 12.36
N LEU A 254 -37.56 3.39 11.68
CA LEU A 254 -38.44 3.79 10.57
C LEU A 254 -38.33 2.81 9.38
N LEU A 255 -37.12 2.46 8.97
CA LEU A 255 -36.88 1.52 7.86
C LEU A 255 -37.44 0.13 8.18
N LEU A 256 -37.31 -0.35 9.42
CA LEU A 256 -37.90 -1.61 9.87
C LEU A 256 -39.44 -1.57 9.84
N LYS A 257 -40.05 -0.42 10.20
CA LYS A 257 -41.50 -0.22 10.09
C LYS A 257 -41.98 -0.33 8.64
N TYR A 258 -41.30 0.33 7.70
CA TYR A 258 -41.62 0.21 6.27
C TYR A 258 -41.36 -1.19 5.72
N LEU A 259 -40.29 -1.86 6.15
CA LEU A 259 -39.99 -3.23 5.75
C LEU A 259 -41.12 -4.21 6.13
N ARG A 260 -41.69 -4.05 7.33
CA ARG A 260 -42.79 -4.89 7.84
C ARG A 260 -44.14 -4.56 7.21
N ASN A 261 -44.49 -3.27 7.15
CA ASN A 261 -45.87 -2.85 6.90
C ASN A 261 -46.16 -2.49 5.44
N ASP A 262 -45.17 -2.03 4.67
CA ASP A 262 -45.40 -1.59 3.29
C ASP A 262 -45.57 -2.80 2.36
N PRO A 263 -46.60 -2.89 1.51
CA PRO A 263 -46.78 -4.03 0.62
C PRO A 263 -45.84 -4.00 -0.61
N ARG A 264 -45.25 -2.85 -0.95
CA ARG A 264 -44.52 -2.66 -2.21
C ARG A 264 -43.10 -3.20 -2.13
N TRP A 265 -42.75 -4.05 -3.09
CA TRP A 265 -41.42 -4.67 -3.17
C TRP A 265 -40.28 -3.63 -3.26
N GLU A 266 -40.40 -2.60 -4.10
CA GLU A 266 -39.32 -1.63 -4.31
C GLU A 266 -38.98 -0.87 -3.02
N VAL A 267 -39.98 -0.55 -2.21
CA VAL A 267 -39.80 0.08 -0.90
C VAL A 267 -39.07 -0.86 0.05
N LYS A 268 -39.49 -2.14 0.16
CA LYS A 268 -38.80 -3.15 0.99
C LYS A 268 -37.35 -3.36 0.56
N SER A 269 -37.12 -3.51 -0.74
CA SER A 269 -35.80 -3.67 -1.36
C SER A 269 -34.87 -2.51 -0.98
N LYS A 270 -35.36 -1.28 -1.14
CA LYS A 270 -34.60 -0.07 -0.78
C LYS A 270 -34.39 0.08 0.71
N CYS A 271 -35.36 -0.29 1.55
CA CYS A 271 -35.17 -0.32 3.00
C CYS A 271 -34.02 -1.25 3.41
N LEU A 272 -33.93 -2.46 2.83
CA LEU A 272 -32.80 -3.37 3.08
C LEU A 272 -31.47 -2.80 2.58
N GLN A 273 -31.44 -2.14 1.42
CA GLN A 273 -30.23 -1.45 0.93
C GLN A 273 -29.81 -0.30 1.84
N TYR A 274 -30.76 0.45 2.40
CA TYR A 274 -30.50 1.54 3.35
C TYR A 274 -30.03 1.02 4.71
N LEU A 275 -30.62 -0.07 5.21
CA LEU A 275 -30.14 -0.76 6.41
C LEU A 275 -28.71 -1.29 6.20
N TYR A 276 -28.42 -1.88 5.05
CA TYR A 276 -27.06 -2.31 4.69
C TYR A 276 -26.07 -1.13 4.72
N LYS A 277 -26.47 0.02 4.18
CA LYS A 277 -25.66 1.23 4.19
C LYS A 277 -25.42 1.76 5.61
N LEU A 278 -26.43 1.76 6.48
CA LEU A 278 -26.32 2.20 7.88
C LEU A 278 -25.53 1.23 8.74
N ALA A 279 -25.57 -0.07 8.44
CA ALA A 279 -24.83 -1.10 9.17
C ALA A 279 -23.31 -0.90 9.05
N LYS A 280 -22.79 -0.54 7.87
CA LYS A 280 -21.34 -0.41 7.61
C LYS A 280 -20.61 0.52 8.59
N PRO A 281 -20.99 1.80 8.75
CA PRO A 281 -20.35 2.70 9.72
C PRO A 281 -20.98 2.65 11.11
N GLY A 282 -22.24 2.20 11.23
CA GLY A 282 -23.09 2.49 12.38
C GLY A 282 -23.74 1.29 13.05
N ALA A 283 -23.28 0.05 12.80
CA ALA A 283 -23.87 -1.15 13.42
C ALA A 283 -24.01 -1.06 14.96
N HIS A 284 -23.02 -0.46 15.63
CA HIS A 284 -23.02 -0.27 17.09
C HIS A 284 -24.05 0.74 17.61
N LEU A 285 -24.62 1.57 16.72
CA LEU A 285 -25.65 2.58 17.03
C LEU A 285 -27.07 2.05 16.84
N TRP A 286 -27.25 0.79 16.46
CA TRP A 286 -28.57 0.23 16.21
C TRP A 286 -29.36 0.07 17.51
N PRO A 287 -30.69 0.30 17.48
CA PRO A 287 -31.51 0.16 18.67
C PRO A 287 -31.57 -1.32 19.10
N PRO A 288 -31.71 -1.59 20.42
CA PRO A 288 -31.82 -2.97 20.91
C PRO A 288 -33.00 -3.69 20.25
N GLY A 289 -32.80 -4.95 19.86
CA GLY A 289 -33.79 -5.76 19.14
C GLY A 289 -33.97 -5.44 17.65
N ALA A 290 -33.26 -4.45 17.09
CA ALA A 290 -33.31 -4.16 15.65
C ALA A 290 -32.83 -5.34 14.79
N THR A 291 -31.75 -6.00 15.22
CA THR A 291 -31.23 -7.18 14.52
C THR A 291 -32.23 -8.34 14.58
N ASP A 292 -32.78 -8.64 15.77
CA ASP A 292 -33.82 -9.65 15.93
C ASP A 292 -35.03 -9.36 15.04
N ASN A 293 -35.41 -8.09 14.90
CA ASN A 293 -36.51 -7.70 14.04
C ASN A 293 -36.28 -8.05 12.55
N ILE A 294 -35.03 -7.97 12.08
CA ILE A 294 -34.63 -8.37 10.72
C ILE A 294 -34.58 -9.89 10.62
N ILE A 295 -33.99 -10.58 11.60
CA ILE A 295 -33.90 -12.04 11.63
C ILE A 295 -35.32 -12.64 11.62
N ASP A 296 -36.21 -12.16 12.49
CA ASP A 296 -37.61 -12.56 12.55
C ASP A 296 -38.33 -12.29 11.22
N PHE A 297 -38.15 -11.11 10.61
CA PHE A 297 -38.72 -10.82 9.29
C PHE A 297 -38.22 -11.80 8.21
N THR A 298 -36.92 -12.12 8.25
CA THR A 298 -36.27 -13.00 7.27
C THR A 298 -36.71 -14.45 7.43
N LEU A 299 -36.89 -14.93 8.66
CA LEU A 299 -37.40 -16.27 8.97
C LEU A 299 -38.77 -16.56 8.35
N HIS A 300 -39.63 -15.55 8.26
CA HIS A 300 -40.99 -15.65 7.71
C HIS A 300 -41.08 -15.30 6.21
N SER A 301 -39.98 -14.88 5.58
CA SER A 301 -39.96 -14.52 4.17
C SER A 301 -39.54 -15.70 3.29
N HIS A 302 -40.36 -16.02 2.29
CA HIS A 302 -40.05 -17.07 1.30
C HIS A 302 -39.51 -16.51 -0.03
N GLN A 303 -39.44 -15.19 -0.20
CA GLN A 303 -39.00 -14.57 -1.45
C GLN A 303 -37.47 -14.52 -1.55
N PRO A 304 -36.84 -15.15 -2.58
CA PRO A 304 -35.38 -15.19 -2.68
C PRO A 304 -34.72 -13.82 -2.73
N LYS A 305 -35.31 -12.85 -3.45
CA LYS A 305 -34.79 -11.49 -3.57
C LYS A 305 -34.71 -10.77 -2.20
N VAL A 306 -35.69 -10.99 -1.34
CA VAL A 306 -35.74 -10.42 0.01
C VAL A 306 -34.71 -11.09 0.90
N LEU A 307 -34.61 -12.43 0.84
CA LEU A 307 -33.63 -13.21 1.59
C LEU A 307 -32.19 -12.77 1.27
N THR A 308 -31.84 -12.62 -0.01
CA THR A 308 -30.49 -12.19 -0.43
C THR A 308 -30.11 -10.82 0.14
N LEU A 309 -31.04 -9.85 0.09
CA LEU A 309 -30.78 -8.51 0.61
C LEU A 309 -30.70 -8.50 2.14
N ALA A 310 -31.60 -9.23 2.83
CA ALA A 310 -31.61 -9.31 4.28
C ALA A 310 -30.38 -10.02 4.83
N LEU A 311 -29.98 -11.16 4.25
CA LEU A 311 -28.72 -11.84 4.59
C LEU A 311 -27.51 -10.94 4.31
N GLY A 312 -27.56 -10.11 3.27
CA GLY A 312 -26.51 -9.11 3.01
C GLY A 312 -26.37 -8.08 4.14
N VAL A 313 -27.49 -7.62 4.72
CA VAL A 313 -27.47 -6.72 5.91
C VAL A 313 -26.88 -7.46 7.11
N ILE A 314 -27.38 -8.66 7.39
CA ILE A 314 -26.94 -9.48 8.53
C ILE A 314 -25.44 -9.79 8.42
N GLN A 315 -24.94 -10.11 7.23
CA GLN A 315 -23.53 -10.38 6.97
C GLN A 315 -22.64 -9.20 7.38
N VAL A 316 -23.02 -7.96 7.06
CA VAL A 316 -22.29 -6.75 7.51
C VAL A 316 -22.38 -6.58 9.03
N LEU A 317 -23.54 -6.83 9.63
CA LEU A 317 -23.68 -6.76 11.08
C LEU A 317 -22.75 -7.77 11.78
N THR A 318 -22.59 -8.97 11.24
CA THR A 318 -21.67 -10.00 11.75
C THR A 318 -20.18 -9.71 11.51
N GLU A 319 -19.83 -8.60 10.84
CA GLU A 319 -18.44 -8.11 10.86
C GLU A 319 -18.06 -7.53 12.24
N SER A 320 -19.05 -7.12 13.04
CA SER A 320 -18.84 -6.68 14.43
C SER A 320 -18.64 -7.88 15.37
N PRO A 321 -17.56 -7.92 16.16
CA PRO A 321 -17.30 -8.99 17.14
C PRO A 321 -18.45 -9.20 18.14
N ARG A 322 -19.13 -8.12 18.55
CA ARG A 322 -20.28 -8.18 19.47
C ARG A 322 -21.43 -9.01 18.90
N MET A 323 -21.74 -8.81 17.61
CA MET A 323 -22.81 -9.56 16.95
C MET A 323 -22.47 -11.06 16.85
N CYS A 324 -21.20 -11.41 16.62
CA CYS A 324 -20.79 -12.81 16.66
C CYS A 324 -20.93 -13.40 18.06
N HIS A 325 -20.60 -12.63 19.10
CA HIS A 325 -20.71 -13.06 20.49
C HIS A 325 -22.17 -13.32 20.91
N ASP A 326 -23.08 -12.39 20.61
CA ASP A 326 -24.49 -12.44 21.03
C ASP A 326 -25.26 -13.61 20.39
N TYR A 327 -24.85 -14.08 19.20
CA TYR A 327 -25.54 -15.13 18.44
C TYR A 327 -24.72 -16.44 18.33
N ARG A 328 -23.70 -16.62 19.17
CA ARG A 328 -22.81 -17.80 19.13
C ARG A 328 -23.53 -19.12 19.45
N ASP A 329 -24.50 -19.10 20.36
CA ASP A 329 -25.17 -20.30 20.85
C ASP A 329 -25.96 -20.99 19.73
N SER A 330 -25.93 -22.32 19.66
CA SER A 330 -26.59 -23.09 18.58
C SER A 330 -28.10 -22.88 18.50
N ASN A 331 -28.74 -22.54 19.63
CA ASN A 331 -30.16 -22.24 19.72
C ASN A 331 -30.51 -20.80 19.31
N SER A 332 -29.53 -19.99 18.87
CA SER A 332 -29.79 -18.63 18.46
C SER A 332 -30.64 -18.58 17.20
N LYS A 333 -31.56 -17.61 17.12
CA LYS A 333 -32.43 -17.42 15.96
C LYS A 333 -31.65 -17.24 14.65
N LEU A 334 -30.48 -16.59 14.74
CA LEU A 334 -29.61 -16.35 13.60
C LEU A 334 -28.99 -17.65 13.09
N ARG A 335 -28.46 -18.50 13.99
CA ARG A 335 -27.93 -19.81 13.59
C ARG A 335 -29.02 -20.67 12.99
N ALA A 336 -30.21 -20.74 13.61
CA ALA A 336 -31.35 -21.47 13.05
C ALA A 336 -31.75 -20.97 11.64
N LEU A 337 -31.77 -19.65 11.41
CA LEU A 337 -32.04 -19.05 10.10
C LEU A 337 -30.99 -19.48 9.07
N CYS A 338 -29.70 -19.41 9.41
CA CYS A 338 -28.61 -19.73 8.50
C CYS A 338 -28.49 -21.24 8.22
N THR A 339 -28.66 -22.10 9.24
CA THR A 339 -28.67 -23.56 9.08
C THR A 339 -29.85 -24.04 8.22
N LYS A 340 -31.01 -23.36 8.28
CA LYS A 340 -32.11 -23.64 7.36
C LYS A 340 -31.77 -23.27 5.90
N ASN A 341 -31.10 -22.14 5.71
CA ASN A 341 -30.85 -21.57 4.39
C ASN A 341 -29.52 -22.02 3.74
N CYS A 342 -28.61 -22.67 4.46
CA CYS A 342 -27.37 -23.21 3.89
C CYS A 342 -27.62 -24.31 2.84
N TYR A 343 -28.78 -24.97 2.89
CA TYR A 343 -29.24 -25.95 1.91
C TYR A 343 -30.28 -25.40 0.91
N SER A 344 -30.39 -24.06 0.79
CA SER A 344 -31.31 -23.42 -0.15
C SER A 344 -31.00 -23.82 -1.60
N PRO A 345 -32.02 -24.06 -2.46
CA PRO A 345 -31.81 -24.35 -3.88
C PRO A 345 -31.18 -23.18 -4.63
N GLN A 346 -31.30 -21.95 -4.11
CA GLN A 346 -30.62 -20.78 -4.66
C GLN A 346 -29.20 -20.66 -4.09
N PRO A 347 -28.14 -20.81 -4.92
CA PRO A 347 -26.77 -20.88 -4.43
C PRO A 347 -26.28 -19.63 -3.69
N LEU A 348 -26.75 -18.45 -4.10
CA LEU A 348 -26.37 -17.19 -3.46
C LEU A 348 -26.84 -17.12 -1.99
N ILE A 349 -28.06 -17.59 -1.70
CA ILE A 349 -28.62 -17.60 -0.34
C ILE A 349 -27.87 -18.61 0.53
N ALA A 350 -27.56 -19.78 -0.02
CA ALA A 350 -26.77 -20.81 0.66
C ALA A 350 -25.38 -20.28 1.05
N VAL A 351 -24.66 -19.68 0.09
CA VAL A 351 -23.34 -19.09 0.33
C VAL A 351 -23.39 -17.97 1.37
N GLN A 352 -24.34 -17.04 1.29
CA GLN A 352 -24.45 -15.96 2.28
C GLN A 352 -24.71 -16.50 3.70
N SER A 353 -25.55 -17.54 3.81
CA SER A 353 -25.83 -18.19 5.09
C SER A 353 -24.59 -18.86 5.67
N ILE A 354 -23.82 -19.58 4.85
CA ILE A 354 -22.57 -20.22 5.28
C ILE A 354 -21.49 -19.18 5.61
N GLN A 355 -21.43 -18.06 4.89
CA GLN A 355 -20.50 -16.97 5.21
C GLN A 355 -20.75 -16.41 6.62
N ILE A 356 -22.01 -16.23 7.01
CA ILE A 356 -22.39 -15.76 8.34
C ILE A 356 -22.00 -16.79 9.41
N LEU A 357 -22.35 -18.08 9.20
CA LEU A 357 -21.98 -19.16 10.13
C LEU A 357 -20.46 -19.29 10.29
N THR A 358 -19.74 -19.22 9.17
CA THR A 358 -18.26 -19.28 9.15
C THR A 358 -17.67 -18.10 9.91
N GLN A 359 -18.21 -16.89 9.75
CA GLN A 359 -17.73 -15.69 10.44
C GLN A 359 -17.89 -15.83 11.96
N ILE A 360 -19.04 -16.31 12.44
CA ILE A 360 -19.29 -16.56 13.87
C ILE A 360 -18.32 -17.63 14.40
N LEU A 361 -18.13 -18.72 13.65
CA LEU A 361 -17.22 -19.80 14.05
C LEU A 361 -15.75 -19.33 14.10
N CYS A 362 -15.29 -18.59 13.10
CA CYS A 362 -13.96 -17.99 13.08
C CYS A 362 -13.73 -17.00 14.23
N TYR A 363 -14.74 -16.20 14.60
CA TYR A 363 -14.68 -15.34 15.79
C TYR A 363 -14.47 -16.18 17.07
N CYS A 364 -15.24 -17.24 17.25
CA CYS A 364 -15.10 -18.12 18.41
C CYS A 364 -13.71 -18.76 18.50
N TYR A 365 -13.13 -19.18 17.37
CA TYR A 365 -11.76 -19.70 17.34
C TYR A 365 -10.70 -18.66 17.72
N LYS A 366 -10.81 -17.43 17.21
CA LYS A 366 -9.87 -16.34 17.51
C LYS A 366 -9.90 -15.96 18.99
N GLU A 367 -11.08 -15.88 19.58
CA GLU A 367 -11.28 -15.56 21.00
C GLU A 367 -11.11 -16.77 21.93
N LYS A 368 -10.76 -17.95 21.40
CA LYS A 368 -10.59 -19.21 22.15
C LYS A 368 -11.83 -19.59 22.99
N LEU A 369 -13.02 -19.37 22.43
CA LEU A 369 -14.31 -19.73 23.05
C LEU A 369 -14.73 -21.15 22.66
N GLU A 370 -15.60 -21.76 23.48
CA GLU A 370 -16.21 -23.05 23.16
C GLU A 370 -17.07 -22.96 21.88
N THR A 371 -16.84 -23.88 20.95
CA THR A 371 -17.54 -23.89 19.66
C THR A 371 -18.58 -25.00 19.62
N ASP A 372 -19.84 -24.63 19.81
CA ASP A 372 -20.97 -25.53 19.62
C ASP A 372 -21.40 -25.59 18.13
N GLY A 373 -21.72 -26.79 17.64
CA GLY A 373 -22.14 -27.05 16.25
C GLY A 373 -21.10 -26.75 15.16
N ALA A 374 -19.79 -26.81 15.46
CA ALA A 374 -18.73 -26.55 14.47
C ALA A 374 -18.74 -27.56 13.31
N GLU A 375 -18.92 -28.84 13.62
CA GLU A 375 -18.99 -29.93 12.63
C GLU A 375 -20.15 -29.72 11.65
N GLU A 376 -21.32 -29.28 12.13
CA GLU A 376 -22.49 -29.01 11.27
C GLU A 376 -22.21 -27.92 10.23
N VAL A 377 -21.50 -26.86 10.63
CA VAL A 377 -21.11 -25.76 9.72
C VAL A 377 -20.11 -26.26 8.68
N ILE A 378 -19.14 -27.06 9.10
CA ILE A 378 -18.14 -27.67 8.21
C ILE A 378 -18.84 -28.57 7.21
N SER A 379 -19.65 -29.54 7.65
CA SER A 379 -20.38 -30.45 6.77
C SER A 379 -21.36 -29.74 5.84
N SER A 380 -22.00 -28.65 6.30
CA SER A 380 -22.82 -27.78 5.44
C SER A 380 -22.00 -27.16 4.32
N LEU A 381 -20.80 -26.67 4.64
CA LEU A 381 -19.90 -26.07 3.66
C LEU A 381 -19.34 -27.12 2.69
N GLU A 382 -18.96 -28.30 3.16
CA GLU A 382 -18.53 -29.41 2.30
C GLU A 382 -19.63 -29.78 1.31
N THR A 383 -20.86 -29.95 1.80
CA THR A 383 -22.04 -30.24 0.98
C THR A 383 -22.27 -29.15 -0.07
N LEU A 384 -22.17 -27.87 0.31
CA LEU A 384 -22.33 -26.76 -0.63
C LEU A 384 -21.24 -26.76 -1.71
N ILE A 385 -19.98 -27.01 -1.34
CA ILE A 385 -18.86 -27.11 -2.29
C ILE A 385 -19.10 -28.27 -3.28
N LEU A 386 -19.56 -29.43 -2.80
CA LEU A 386 -19.91 -30.55 -3.67
C LEU A 386 -21.02 -30.17 -4.64
N LEU A 387 -22.13 -29.60 -4.15
CA LEU A 387 -23.25 -29.19 -4.99
C LEU A 387 -22.82 -28.18 -6.07
N LEU A 388 -22.04 -27.16 -5.70
CA LEU A 388 -21.53 -26.14 -6.62
C LEU A 388 -20.53 -26.66 -7.65
N THR A 389 -19.84 -27.76 -7.35
CA THR A 389 -18.89 -28.39 -8.28
C THR A 389 -19.52 -29.48 -9.14
N PHE A 390 -20.70 -30.00 -8.78
CA PHE A 390 -21.47 -30.99 -9.56
C PHE A 390 -22.53 -30.37 -10.47
N SER A 391 -23.00 -29.15 -10.19
CA SER A 391 -24.06 -28.52 -10.97
C SER A 391 -23.66 -28.28 -12.43
N ASN A 392 -24.56 -28.62 -13.37
CA ASN A 392 -24.41 -28.28 -14.78
C ASN A 392 -24.45 -26.75 -14.99
N ASP A 393 -25.21 -26.06 -14.14
CA ASP A 393 -25.23 -24.60 -14.07
C ASP A 393 -23.96 -24.10 -13.38
N LYS A 394 -23.15 -23.32 -14.10
CA LYS A 394 -21.87 -22.82 -13.62
C LYS A 394 -22.07 -21.60 -12.71
N HIS A 395 -21.74 -21.74 -11.42
CA HIS A 395 -21.79 -20.69 -10.40
C HIS A 395 -20.39 -20.33 -9.84
N PRO A 396 -19.46 -19.81 -10.65
CA PRO A 396 -18.06 -19.63 -10.26
C PRO A 396 -17.87 -18.61 -9.13
N GLU A 397 -18.68 -17.55 -9.09
CA GLU A 397 -18.61 -16.53 -8.02
C GLU A 397 -19.04 -17.11 -6.67
N GLN A 398 -20.15 -17.86 -6.64
CA GLN A 398 -20.64 -18.52 -5.43
C GLN A 398 -19.66 -19.59 -4.93
N LEU A 399 -19.11 -20.40 -5.84
CA LEU A 399 -18.06 -21.36 -5.50
C LEU A 399 -16.85 -20.67 -4.89
N LYS A 400 -16.38 -19.57 -5.50
CA LYS A 400 -15.26 -18.79 -4.97
C LYS A 400 -15.53 -18.22 -3.58
N LEU A 401 -16.76 -17.77 -3.30
CA LEU A 401 -17.15 -17.30 -1.97
C LEU A 401 -17.21 -18.43 -0.93
N ALA A 402 -17.72 -19.61 -1.30
CA ALA A 402 -17.73 -20.80 -0.44
C ALA A 402 -16.30 -21.27 -0.13
N LEU A 403 -15.45 -21.38 -1.15
CA LEU A 403 -14.04 -21.77 -0.98
C LEU A 403 -13.26 -20.77 -0.13
N LYS A 404 -13.55 -19.47 -0.22
CA LYS A 404 -12.99 -18.47 0.72
C LYS A 404 -13.39 -18.73 2.18
N CYS A 405 -14.58 -19.28 2.43
CA CYS A 405 -14.98 -19.68 3.78
C CYS A 405 -14.11 -20.83 4.29
N ALA A 406 -13.86 -21.83 3.43
CA ALA A 406 -12.96 -22.94 3.76
C ALA A 406 -11.55 -22.44 4.10
N VAL A 407 -10.98 -21.53 3.29
CA VAL A 407 -9.67 -20.92 3.57
C VAL A 407 -9.65 -20.20 4.92
N ARG A 408 -10.68 -19.39 5.22
CA ARG A 408 -10.78 -18.67 6.51
C ARG A 408 -10.87 -19.59 7.72
N LEU A 409 -11.58 -20.72 7.58
CA LEU A 409 -11.64 -21.74 8.63
C LEU A 409 -10.28 -22.38 8.86
N CYS A 410 -9.56 -22.74 7.79
CA CYS A 410 -8.20 -23.27 7.87
C CYS A 410 -7.19 -22.26 8.47
N GLU A 411 -7.31 -20.98 8.11
CA GLU A 411 -6.50 -19.89 8.71
C GLU A 411 -6.75 -19.73 10.21
N SER A 412 -8.01 -19.92 10.65
CA SER A 412 -8.39 -19.80 12.06
C SER A 412 -8.03 -21.04 12.87
N LYS A 413 -8.14 -22.24 12.28
CA LYS A 413 -7.80 -23.51 12.91
C LYS A 413 -7.23 -24.49 11.87
N LYS A 414 -5.92 -24.74 11.96
CA LYS A 414 -5.14 -25.55 10.98
C LYS A 414 -5.54 -27.02 10.89
N GLU A 415 -6.27 -27.55 11.88
CA GLU A 415 -6.80 -28.93 11.87
C GLU A 415 -7.75 -29.18 10.69
N HIS A 416 -8.49 -28.15 10.26
CA HIS A 416 -9.47 -28.26 9.16
C HIS A 416 -8.83 -28.37 7.77
N CYS A 417 -7.52 -28.15 7.65
CA CYS A 417 -6.81 -28.23 6.38
C CYS A 417 -6.97 -29.60 5.72
N GLU A 418 -6.82 -30.68 6.50
CA GLU A 418 -6.86 -32.05 5.99
C GLU A 418 -8.25 -32.39 5.42
N THR A 419 -9.31 -32.02 6.13
CA THR A 419 -10.72 -32.19 5.72
C THR A 419 -11.00 -31.54 4.36
N PHE A 420 -10.68 -30.25 4.21
CA PHE A 420 -10.97 -29.54 2.96
C PHE A 420 -10.04 -29.96 1.82
N VAL A 421 -8.80 -30.36 2.10
CA VAL A 421 -7.89 -30.87 1.07
C VAL A 421 -8.41 -32.19 0.52
N GLU A 422 -8.83 -33.12 1.38
CA GLU A 422 -9.38 -34.41 0.95
C GLU A 422 -10.64 -34.19 0.09
N LEU A 423 -11.57 -33.34 0.55
CA LEU A 423 -12.76 -32.95 -0.20
C LEU A 423 -12.42 -32.41 -1.59
N LEU A 424 -11.56 -31.39 -1.67
CA LEU A 424 -11.20 -30.72 -2.92
C LEU A 424 -10.42 -31.66 -3.85
N GLY A 425 -9.64 -32.58 -3.28
CA GLY A 425 -8.95 -33.66 -3.98
C GLY A 425 -9.89 -34.55 -4.77
N THR A 426 -11.04 -34.92 -4.20
CA THR A 426 -12.06 -35.74 -4.91
C THR A 426 -12.63 -35.04 -6.15
N ARG A 427 -12.51 -33.71 -6.23
CA ARG A 427 -13.04 -32.88 -7.32
C ARG A 427 -11.97 -32.49 -8.35
N LEU A 428 -10.71 -32.88 -8.14
CA LEU A 428 -9.56 -32.47 -8.96
C LEU A 428 -9.42 -33.25 -10.29
N ASN A 429 -10.46 -33.96 -10.75
CA ASN A 429 -10.35 -34.92 -11.86
C ASN A 429 -10.75 -34.35 -13.24
N ASN A 430 -11.23 -33.12 -13.33
CA ASN A 430 -11.76 -32.57 -14.59
C ASN A 430 -10.89 -31.44 -15.17
N ILE A 431 -10.24 -31.73 -16.29
CA ILE A 431 -9.35 -30.82 -17.04
C ILE A 431 -10.11 -29.65 -17.70
N HIS A 432 -11.41 -29.83 -17.98
CA HIS A 432 -12.24 -28.87 -18.73
C HIS A 432 -13.15 -28.03 -17.84
N ASN A 433 -13.14 -28.23 -16.52
CA ASN A 433 -14.03 -27.52 -15.61
C ASN A 433 -13.43 -26.18 -15.17
N ASP A 434 -14.17 -25.10 -15.37
CA ASP A 434 -13.82 -23.76 -14.87
C ASP A 434 -13.60 -23.75 -13.35
N CYS A 435 -14.25 -24.67 -12.63
CA CYS A 435 -14.10 -24.85 -11.19
C CYS A 435 -12.69 -25.29 -10.80
N THR A 436 -11.98 -26.04 -11.65
CA THR A 436 -10.66 -26.61 -11.33
C THR A 436 -9.63 -25.53 -11.04
N ILE A 437 -9.71 -24.37 -11.73
CA ILE A 437 -8.82 -23.23 -11.46
C ILE A 437 -9.05 -22.70 -10.04
N VAL A 438 -10.31 -22.47 -9.66
CA VAL A 438 -10.66 -21.92 -8.34
C VAL A 438 -10.35 -22.93 -7.23
N ILE A 439 -10.53 -24.22 -7.50
CA ILE A 439 -10.13 -25.32 -6.60
C ILE A 439 -8.61 -25.31 -6.41
N CYS A 440 -7.82 -25.23 -7.48
CA CYS A 440 -6.36 -25.16 -7.37
C CYS A 440 -5.88 -23.89 -6.65
N GLU A 441 -6.54 -22.75 -6.86
CA GLU A 441 -6.27 -21.51 -6.11
C GLU A 441 -6.54 -21.70 -4.61
N THR A 442 -7.60 -22.43 -4.27
CA THR A 442 -7.99 -22.72 -2.89
C THR A 442 -7.04 -23.71 -2.23
N LEU A 443 -6.69 -24.80 -2.92
CA LEU A 443 -5.66 -25.74 -2.48
C LEU A 443 -4.32 -25.04 -2.30
N GLY A 444 -3.97 -24.11 -3.18
CA GLY A 444 -2.75 -23.31 -3.06
C GLY A 444 -2.76 -22.38 -1.85
N ALA A 445 -3.92 -21.83 -1.49
CA ALA A 445 -4.09 -21.01 -0.29
C ALA A 445 -3.99 -21.86 0.99
N ILE A 446 -4.70 -22.99 1.05
CA ILE A 446 -4.69 -23.92 2.20
C ILE A 446 -3.30 -24.56 2.37
N GLY A 447 -2.69 -25.02 1.27
CA GLY A 447 -1.35 -25.60 1.26
C GLY A 447 -0.27 -24.62 1.71
N GLY A 448 -0.49 -23.31 1.55
CA GLY A 448 0.42 -22.27 2.05
C GLY A 448 0.43 -22.08 3.57
N LEU A 449 -0.52 -22.68 4.32
CA LEU A 449 -0.68 -22.49 5.77
C LEU A 449 0.14 -23.45 6.64
N LYS A 450 0.36 -24.67 6.16
CA LYS A 450 1.07 -25.73 6.89
C LYS A 450 1.76 -26.64 5.86
N ALA A 451 3.05 -26.94 6.10
CA ALA A 451 3.77 -27.96 5.33
C ALA A 451 3.02 -29.30 5.34
N ASP A 452 3.28 -30.14 4.35
CA ASP A 452 2.79 -31.52 4.23
C ASP A 452 1.29 -31.67 3.92
N THR A 453 0.52 -30.59 4.08
CA THR A 453 -0.95 -30.55 3.89
C THR A 453 -1.40 -31.12 2.55
N LEU A 454 -0.65 -30.90 1.48
CA LEU A 454 -1.01 -31.32 0.12
C LEU A 454 -0.42 -32.69 -0.30
N LEU A 455 0.41 -33.32 0.53
CA LEU A 455 1.12 -34.55 0.17
C LEU A 455 0.18 -35.71 -0.18
N SER A 456 -0.97 -35.82 0.51
CA SER A 456 -1.99 -36.84 0.23
C SER A 456 -2.55 -36.73 -1.19
N LEU A 457 -2.53 -35.54 -1.79
CA LEU A 457 -3.02 -35.30 -3.15
C LEU A 457 -1.93 -35.37 -4.22
N LEU A 458 -0.65 -35.55 -3.85
CA LEU A 458 0.46 -35.48 -4.80
C LEU A 458 0.28 -36.44 -5.97
N ALA A 459 -0.14 -37.69 -5.72
CA ALA A 459 -0.40 -38.68 -6.76
C ALA A 459 -1.50 -38.22 -7.74
N ASN A 460 -2.59 -37.65 -7.23
CA ASN A 460 -3.69 -37.13 -8.05
C ASN A 460 -3.24 -35.93 -8.90
N ILE A 461 -2.44 -35.03 -8.32
CA ILE A 461 -1.86 -33.88 -9.01
C ILE A 461 -0.94 -34.34 -10.15
N LEU A 462 -0.06 -35.32 -9.89
CA LEU A 462 0.85 -35.86 -10.90
C LEU A 462 0.11 -36.56 -12.04
N ASN A 463 -0.94 -37.32 -11.73
CA ASN A 463 -1.77 -37.96 -12.76
C ASN A 463 -2.45 -36.93 -13.67
N LEU A 464 -2.97 -35.85 -13.08
CA LEU A 464 -3.58 -34.76 -13.84
C LEU A 464 -2.55 -33.99 -14.70
N LEU A 465 -1.34 -33.75 -14.16
CA LEU A 465 -0.25 -33.15 -14.92
C LEU A 465 0.17 -34.01 -16.12
N ARG A 466 0.27 -35.34 -15.94
CA ARG A 466 0.55 -36.28 -17.04
C ARG A 466 -0.53 -36.21 -18.13
N ALA A 467 -1.81 -36.31 -17.75
CA ALA A 467 -2.92 -36.19 -18.69
C ALA A 467 -2.92 -34.83 -19.43
N LEU A 468 -2.56 -33.74 -18.76
CA LEU A 468 -2.41 -32.42 -19.37
C LEU A 468 -1.18 -32.30 -20.28
N SER A 469 -0.11 -33.05 -20.01
CA SER A 469 1.13 -33.03 -20.79
C SER A 469 1.00 -33.74 -22.14
N GLU A 470 0.05 -34.67 -22.27
CA GLU A 470 -0.29 -35.38 -23.51
C GLU A 470 -1.10 -34.51 -24.50
N ILE A 471 -1.65 -33.38 -24.05
CA ILE A 471 -2.43 -32.47 -24.90
C ILE A 471 -1.49 -31.57 -25.71
N GLU A 472 -1.44 -31.79 -27.03
CA GLU A 472 -0.57 -31.03 -27.95
C GLU A 472 -0.90 -29.53 -28.02
N SER A 473 -2.18 -29.15 -27.95
CA SER A 473 -2.62 -27.75 -28.06
C SER A 473 -3.51 -27.33 -26.87
N PRO A 474 -2.90 -26.99 -25.71
CA PRO A 474 -3.66 -26.61 -24.53
C PRO A 474 -4.37 -25.25 -24.70
N THR A 475 -5.63 -25.18 -24.29
CA THR A 475 -6.37 -23.94 -24.13
C THR A 475 -5.74 -23.05 -23.06
N THR A 476 -6.02 -21.74 -23.08
CA THR A 476 -5.53 -20.79 -22.05
C THR A 476 -5.88 -21.22 -20.61
N GLN A 477 -7.04 -21.86 -20.43
CA GLN A 477 -7.47 -22.41 -19.14
C GLN A 477 -6.62 -23.60 -18.72
N GLN A 478 -6.41 -24.56 -19.62
CA GLN A 478 -5.54 -25.73 -19.37
C GLN A 478 -4.10 -25.30 -19.08
N THR A 479 -3.57 -24.31 -19.80
CA THR A 479 -2.26 -23.72 -19.49
C THR A 479 -2.21 -23.13 -18.08
N ARG A 480 -3.26 -22.42 -17.65
CA ARG A 480 -3.35 -21.90 -16.27
C ARG A 480 -3.42 -23.03 -15.24
N ILE A 481 -4.16 -24.10 -15.53
CA ILE A 481 -4.23 -25.29 -14.66
C ILE A 481 -2.85 -25.94 -14.55
N LYS A 482 -2.11 -26.14 -15.66
CA LYS A 482 -0.71 -26.63 -15.65
C LYS A 482 0.16 -25.83 -14.67
N ILE A 483 0.13 -24.49 -14.75
CA ILE A 483 0.89 -23.60 -13.86
C ILE A 483 0.50 -23.81 -12.39
N MET A 484 -0.81 -23.84 -12.10
CA MET A 484 -1.30 -23.99 -10.73
C MET A 484 -0.96 -25.36 -10.14
N LEU A 485 -1.10 -26.45 -10.91
CA LEU A 485 -0.72 -27.78 -10.46
C LEU A 485 0.78 -27.90 -10.19
N CYS A 486 1.64 -27.37 -11.06
CA CYS A 486 3.08 -27.29 -10.77
C CYS A 486 3.36 -26.49 -9.49
N THR A 487 2.61 -25.39 -9.26
CA THR A 487 2.70 -24.62 -8.02
C THR A 487 2.33 -25.46 -6.79
N LEU A 488 1.29 -26.29 -6.87
CA LEU A 488 0.91 -27.21 -5.79
C LEU A 488 1.96 -28.29 -5.56
N VAL A 489 2.60 -28.80 -6.62
CA VAL A 489 3.76 -29.72 -6.48
C VAL A 489 4.89 -29.04 -5.73
N PHE A 490 5.24 -27.80 -6.09
CA PHE A 490 6.29 -27.05 -5.39
C PHE A 490 5.97 -26.79 -3.91
N GLN A 491 4.70 -26.52 -3.56
CA GLN A 491 4.29 -26.43 -2.17
C GLN A 491 4.38 -27.78 -1.43
N SER A 492 3.96 -28.86 -2.10
CA SER A 492 3.96 -30.20 -1.51
C SER A 492 5.37 -30.72 -1.25
N MET A 493 6.31 -30.37 -2.14
CA MET A 493 7.71 -30.78 -2.07
C MET A 493 8.57 -29.85 -1.21
N SER A 494 8.00 -28.81 -0.59
CA SER A 494 8.74 -27.99 0.38
C SER A 494 9.22 -28.88 1.53
N ASP A 495 10.52 -28.83 1.86
CA ASP A 495 11.22 -29.70 2.82
C ASP A 495 11.45 -31.17 2.40
N TYR A 496 11.06 -31.59 1.18
CA TYR A 496 11.28 -32.95 0.69
C TYR A 496 12.33 -33.02 -0.42
N THR A 497 12.98 -34.19 -0.51
CA THR A 497 13.85 -34.53 -1.63
C THR A 497 13.03 -34.93 -2.84
N TRP A 498 13.39 -34.40 -4.01
CA TRP A 498 12.75 -34.74 -5.28
C TRP A 498 12.99 -36.20 -5.66
N ASN A 499 11.96 -36.85 -6.20
CA ASN A 499 12.08 -38.16 -6.84
C ASN A 499 12.00 -38.00 -8.37
N GLU A 500 12.58 -38.93 -9.14
CA GLU A 500 12.60 -38.84 -10.61
C GLU A 500 11.20 -38.75 -11.21
N GLN A 501 10.19 -39.37 -10.60
CA GLN A 501 8.82 -39.35 -11.11
C GLN A 501 8.16 -37.97 -11.02
N THR A 502 8.35 -37.25 -9.91
CA THR A 502 7.81 -35.88 -9.72
C THR A 502 8.56 -34.88 -10.58
N GLU A 503 9.89 -34.99 -10.61
CA GLU A 503 10.76 -34.15 -11.43
C GLU A 503 10.44 -34.32 -12.93
N GLY A 504 10.36 -35.57 -13.40
CA GLY A 504 9.99 -35.90 -14.77
C GLY A 504 8.61 -35.36 -15.17
N ALA A 505 7.60 -35.45 -14.28
CA ALA A 505 6.27 -34.93 -14.56
C ALA A 505 6.26 -33.40 -14.78
N VAL A 506 7.09 -32.65 -14.03
CA VAL A 506 7.23 -31.20 -14.23
C VAL A 506 7.92 -30.90 -15.56
N PHE A 507 9.01 -31.62 -15.90
CA PHE A 507 9.73 -31.38 -17.15
C PHE A 507 8.93 -31.75 -18.40
N CYS A 508 8.16 -32.85 -18.40
CA CYS A 508 7.25 -33.18 -19.50
C CYS A 508 6.22 -32.08 -19.76
N VAL A 509 5.75 -31.41 -18.69
CA VAL A 509 4.82 -30.28 -18.82
C VAL A 509 5.52 -29.06 -19.40
N VAL A 510 6.78 -28.80 -19.04
CA VAL A 510 7.56 -27.66 -19.54
C VAL A 510 7.87 -27.81 -21.03
N GLU A 511 8.18 -29.03 -21.49
CA GLU A 511 8.46 -29.30 -22.92
C GLU A 511 7.25 -29.00 -23.82
N ASN A 512 6.04 -29.41 -23.38
CA ASN A 512 4.80 -29.30 -24.16
C ASN A 512 3.91 -28.13 -23.67
N ASN A 513 4.48 -26.94 -23.47
CA ASN A 513 3.74 -25.78 -22.98
C ASN A 513 4.29 -24.45 -23.52
N ASN A 514 3.53 -23.38 -23.33
CA ASN A 514 3.96 -22.07 -23.82
C ASN A 514 5.08 -21.47 -22.95
N LEU A 515 5.94 -20.66 -23.58
CA LEU A 515 7.13 -20.09 -22.93
C LEU A 515 6.77 -19.22 -21.71
N TRP A 516 5.65 -18.50 -21.79
CA TRP A 516 5.15 -17.69 -20.68
C TRP A 516 4.72 -18.52 -19.46
N ALA A 517 4.07 -19.66 -19.67
CA ALA A 517 3.72 -20.57 -18.59
C ALA A 517 4.96 -21.22 -18.00
N ASN A 518 5.94 -21.59 -18.83
CA ASN A 518 7.23 -22.12 -18.37
C ASN A 518 7.94 -21.09 -17.47
N TYR A 519 7.95 -19.81 -17.87
CA TYR A 519 8.44 -18.72 -17.02
C TYR A 519 7.64 -18.62 -15.70
N CYS A 520 6.31 -18.73 -15.75
CA CYS A 520 5.47 -18.70 -14.55
C CYS A 520 5.71 -19.89 -13.61
N ILE A 521 5.96 -21.08 -14.17
CA ILE A 521 6.30 -22.32 -13.43
C ILE A 521 7.67 -22.14 -12.76
N ALA A 522 8.69 -21.69 -13.49
CA ALA A 522 10.02 -21.43 -12.94
C ALA A 522 9.98 -20.36 -11.83
N ARG A 523 9.19 -19.29 -12.02
CA ARG A 523 8.92 -18.29 -10.99
C ARG A 523 8.25 -18.88 -9.75
N ALA A 524 7.31 -19.81 -9.92
CA ALA A 524 6.69 -20.50 -8.78
C ALA A 524 7.70 -21.42 -8.06
N ALA A 525 8.60 -22.08 -8.80
CA ALA A 525 9.65 -22.91 -8.24
C ALA A 525 10.59 -22.10 -7.32
N VAL A 526 11.13 -20.98 -7.78
CA VAL A 526 12.01 -20.11 -6.94
C VAL A 526 11.29 -19.46 -5.77
N ARG A 527 9.97 -19.22 -5.88
CA ARG A 527 9.16 -18.71 -4.76
C ARG A 527 9.12 -19.67 -3.57
N TYR A 528 9.13 -20.98 -3.85
CA TYR A 528 9.16 -22.05 -2.82
C TYR A 528 10.56 -22.66 -2.63
N GLY A 529 11.61 -22.02 -3.15
CA GLY A 529 13.00 -22.44 -2.92
C GLY A 529 13.51 -23.61 -3.78
N HIS A 530 12.81 -23.99 -4.85
CA HIS A 530 13.20 -25.09 -5.76
C HIS A 530 14.11 -24.61 -6.89
N HIS A 531 15.31 -24.15 -6.54
CA HIS A 531 16.23 -23.48 -7.47
C HIS A 531 16.80 -24.36 -8.56
N LYS A 532 17.08 -25.65 -8.28
CA LYS A 532 17.59 -26.60 -9.30
C LYS A 532 16.61 -26.76 -10.47
N ILE A 533 15.32 -26.90 -10.18
CA ILE A 533 14.28 -27.01 -11.22
C ILE A 533 14.15 -25.70 -11.98
N ALA A 534 14.13 -24.57 -11.26
CA ALA A 534 14.05 -23.27 -11.87
C ALA A 534 15.23 -22.99 -12.82
N HIS A 535 16.45 -23.37 -12.44
CA HIS A 535 17.63 -23.24 -13.28
C HIS A 535 17.45 -23.93 -14.63
N ASN A 536 16.99 -25.20 -14.63
CA ASN A 536 16.78 -25.95 -15.87
C ASN A 536 15.76 -25.27 -16.79
N ILE A 537 14.66 -24.76 -16.23
CA ILE A 537 13.62 -24.07 -17.00
C ILE A 537 14.10 -22.70 -17.50
N PHE A 538 14.81 -21.90 -16.69
CA PHE A 538 15.35 -20.62 -17.14
C PHE A 538 16.43 -20.79 -18.20
N SER A 539 17.28 -21.83 -18.06
CA SER A 539 18.28 -22.19 -19.06
C SER A 539 17.66 -22.48 -20.42
N SER A 540 16.54 -23.22 -20.49
CA SER A 540 15.86 -23.49 -21.76
C SER A 540 15.17 -22.25 -22.35
N LEU A 541 14.75 -21.30 -21.51
CA LEU A 541 14.06 -20.08 -21.94
C LEU A 541 15.01 -18.98 -22.43
N THR A 542 16.26 -18.95 -21.96
CA THR A 542 17.19 -17.82 -22.16
C THR A 542 17.43 -17.47 -23.64
N GLU A 543 17.52 -18.48 -24.51
CA GLU A 543 17.77 -18.32 -25.95
C GLU A 543 16.49 -18.14 -26.78
N GLN A 544 15.31 -18.19 -26.15
CA GLN A 544 14.00 -18.21 -26.84
C GLN A 544 13.25 -16.88 -26.69
N VAL A 545 13.96 -15.78 -26.45
CA VAL A 545 13.38 -14.46 -26.17
C VAL A 545 13.78 -13.43 -27.22
N SER A 546 12.82 -12.61 -27.63
CA SER A 546 12.98 -11.63 -28.72
C SER A 546 13.52 -10.26 -28.30
N SER A 547 13.82 -10.05 -27.01
CA SER A 547 14.30 -8.77 -26.46
C SER A 547 15.55 -8.99 -25.64
N GLU A 548 16.57 -8.15 -25.88
CA GLU A 548 17.83 -8.18 -25.14
C GLU A 548 17.63 -7.96 -23.63
N HIS A 549 16.76 -7.03 -23.24
CA HIS A 549 16.48 -6.78 -21.82
C HIS A 549 15.86 -8.00 -21.13
N PHE A 550 14.95 -8.70 -21.80
CA PHE A 550 14.35 -9.92 -21.26
C PHE A 550 15.32 -11.11 -21.32
N HIS A 551 16.22 -11.17 -22.30
CA HIS A 551 17.32 -12.14 -22.30
C HIS A 551 18.19 -11.96 -21.06
N PHE A 552 18.69 -10.75 -20.79
CA PHE A 552 19.51 -10.47 -19.60
C PHE A 552 18.75 -10.67 -18.28
N TRP A 553 17.43 -10.41 -18.26
CA TRP A 553 16.58 -10.76 -17.12
C TRP A 553 16.54 -12.27 -16.87
N LEU A 554 16.39 -13.10 -17.92
CA LEU A 554 16.42 -14.55 -17.78
C LEU A 554 17.81 -15.08 -17.42
N VAL A 555 18.89 -14.51 -17.98
CA VAL A 555 20.27 -14.83 -17.57
C VAL A 555 20.45 -14.55 -16.08
N CYS A 556 19.96 -13.42 -15.59
CA CYS A 556 19.99 -13.11 -14.16
C CYS A 556 19.29 -14.20 -13.32
N LEU A 557 18.06 -14.58 -13.69
CA LEU A 557 17.30 -15.60 -12.96
C LEU A 557 17.96 -16.99 -13.03
N LYS A 558 18.54 -17.35 -14.18
CA LYS A 558 19.31 -18.58 -14.37
C LYS A 558 20.52 -18.63 -13.45
N GLU A 559 21.35 -17.59 -13.47
CA GLU A 559 22.58 -17.51 -12.66
C GLU A 559 22.27 -17.43 -11.16
N MET A 560 21.20 -16.74 -10.76
CA MET A 560 20.70 -16.72 -9.38
C MET A 560 20.27 -18.11 -8.91
N SER A 561 19.51 -18.84 -9.74
CA SER A 561 19.03 -20.18 -9.40
C SER A 561 20.20 -21.18 -9.34
N GLU A 562 21.22 -21.03 -10.19
CA GLU A 562 22.44 -21.83 -10.13
C GLU A 562 23.23 -21.58 -8.84
N ALA A 563 23.36 -20.31 -8.43
CA ALA A 563 24.03 -19.94 -7.19
C ALA A 563 23.38 -20.64 -5.99
N GLU A 564 22.05 -20.56 -5.86
CA GLU A 564 21.33 -21.18 -4.75
C GLU A 564 21.32 -22.72 -4.85
N ALA A 565 21.34 -23.29 -6.06
CA ALA A 565 21.49 -24.74 -6.24
C ALA A 565 22.85 -25.26 -5.75
N HIS A 566 23.94 -24.50 -5.97
CA HIS A 566 25.27 -24.84 -5.45
C HIS A 566 25.37 -24.78 -3.92
N LEU A 567 24.63 -23.89 -3.26
CA LEU A 567 24.59 -23.84 -1.79
C LEU A 567 23.98 -25.13 -1.20
N LEU A 568 22.99 -25.71 -1.88
CA LEU A 568 22.30 -26.92 -1.46
C LEU A 568 23.04 -28.22 -1.82
N SER A 569 24.06 -28.17 -2.70
CA SER A 569 24.80 -29.37 -3.09
C SER A 569 25.61 -29.93 -1.92
N SER A 570 25.74 -31.26 -1.86
CA SER A 570 26.56 -31.97 -0.87
C SER A 570 27.93 -32.41 -1.40
N ASP A 571 28.20 -32.13 -2.68
CA ASP A 571 29.35 -32.70 -3.41
C ASP A 571 30.66 -31.94 -3.15
N ASP A 572 30.58 -30.67 -2.70
CA ASP A 572 31.71 -29.77 -2.48
C ASP A 572 31.84 -29.33 -1.01
N GLY A 573 33.07 -29.05 -0.58
CA GLY A 573 33.32 -28.42 0.72
C GLY A 573 32.62 -27.06 0.85
N LEU A 574 32.19 -26.71 2.07
CA LEU A 574 31.39 -25.51 2.36
C LEU A 574 31.98 -24.20 1.77
N VAL A 575 33.30 -24.02 1.84
CA VAL A 575 33.97 -22.85 1.28
C VAL A 575 33.81 -22.79 -0.24
N ASN A 576 34.07 -23.90 -0.95
CA ASN A 576 33.93 -23.96 -2.41
C ASN A 576 32.48 -23.71 -2.85
N ARG A 577 31.49 -24.25 -2.11
CA ARG A 577 30.07 -24.02 -2.38
C ARG A 577 29.73 -22.53 -2.29
N LEU A 578 30.17 -21.87 -1.23
CA LEU A 578 29.92 -20.44 -1.04
C LEU A 578 30.65 -19.58 -2.10
N GLU A 579 31.91 -19.87 -2.42
CA GLU A 579 32.67 -19.11 -3.43
C GLU A 579 32.07 -19.23 -4.84
N LYS A 580 31.69 -20.44 -5.27
CA LYS A 580 30.97 -20.65 -6.54
C LYS A 580 29.66 -19.85 -6.56
N SER A 581 28.89 -19.91 -5.49
CA SER A 581 27.63 -19.19 -5.36
C SER A 581 27.82 -17.67 -5.46
N ILE A 582 28.85 -17.12 -4.82
CA ILE A 582 29.20 -15.69 -4.92
C ILE A 582 29.55 -15.30 -6.36
N ILE A 583 30.28 -16.15 -7.10
CA ILE A 583 30.61 -15.89 -8.52
C ILE A 583 29.33 -15.80 -9.37
N HIS A 584 28.42 -16.77 -9.23
CA HIS A 584 27.16 -16.80 -9.97
C HIS A 584 26.25 -15.61 -9.61
N TYR A 585 26.16 -15.24 -8.33
CA TYR A 585 25.44 -14.03 -7.92
C TYR A 585 26.01 -12.75 -8.53
N ASN A 586 27.33 -12.61 -8.61
CA ASN A 586 27.96 -11.46 -9.27
C ASN A 586 27.65 -11.41 -10.78
N LYS A 587 27.64 -12.55 -11.47
CA LYS A 587 27.19 -12.64 -12.87
C LYS A 587 25.72 -12.21 -13.01
N ALA A 588 24.87 -12.67 -12.10
CA ALA A 588 23.45 -12.33 -12.11
C ALA A 588 23.21 -10.83 -11.90
N VAL A 589 23.92 -10.20 -10.96
CA VAL A 589 23.86 -8.74 -10.75
C VAL A 589 24.37 -7.97 -11.98
N ALA A 590 25.41 -8.46 -12.66
CA ALA A 590 25.90 -7.85 -13.90
C ALA A 590 24.86 -7.93 -15.02
N ALA A 591 24.23 -9.10 -15.20
CA ALA A 591 23.14 -9.28 -16.17
C ALA A 591 21.94 -8.37 -15.86
N LEU A 592 21.57 -8.24 -14.58
CA LEU A 592 20.46 -7.38 -14.17
C LEU A 592 20.71 -5.90 -14.48
N LYS A 593 21.95 -5.41 -14.30
CA LYS A 593 22.33 -4.05 -14.71
C LYS A 593 22.20 -3.83 -16.22
N ALA A 594 22.50 -4.85 -17.03
CA ALA A 594 22.30 -4.82 -18.48
C ALA A 594 20.81 -4.89 -18.89
N ALA A 595 19.98 -5.56 -18.09
CA ALA A 595 18.52 -5.61 -18.28
C ALA A 595 17.81 -4.30 -17.91
N SER A 596 18.37 -3.52 -16.99
CA SER A 596 17.76 -2.29 -16.45
C SER A 596 17.81 -1.14 -17.47
N THR A 597 16.71 -0.38 -17.56
CA THR A 597 16.62 0.83 -18.39
C THR A 597 16.17 2.03 -17.55
N PRO A 598 16.36 3.28 -18.02
CA PRO A 598 15.85 4.45 -17.31
C PRO A 598 14.32 4.44 -17.13
N SER A 599 13.59 3.89 -18.10
CA SER A 599 12.13 3.75 -18.04
C SER A 599 11.67 2.58 -17.17
N HIS A 600 12.48 1.52 -17.05
CA HIS A 600 12.21 0.36 -16.23
C HIS A 600 13.42 0.02 -15.35
N ASN A 601 13.51 0.70 -14.21
CA ASN A 601 14.62 0.54 -13.28
C ASN A 601 14.41 -0.69 -12.38
N LEU A 602 15.36 -1.62 -12.42
CA LEU A 602 15.37 -2.87 -11.62
C LEU A 602 16.15 -2.71 -10.30
N GLN A 603 16.09 -1.52 -9.68
CA GLN A 603 16.88 -1.16 -8.51
C GLN A 603 16.63 -2.10 -7.32
N PHE A 604 15.36 -2.45 -7.05
CA PHE A 604 15.00 -3.33 -5.95
C PHE A 604 15.66 -4.70 -6.10
N GLN A 605 15.54 -5.31 -7.29
CA GLN A 605 16.11 -6.60 -7.60
C GLN A 605 17.64 -6.56 -7.50
N ALA A 606 18.27 -5.48 -7.95
CA ALA A 606 19.72 -5.32 -7.91
C ALA A 606 20.25 -5.22 -6.49
N GLU A 607 19.60 -4.41 -5.65
CA GLU A 607 19.99 -4.29 -4.24
C GLU A 607 19.70 -5.57 -3.46
N TYR A 608 18.55 -6.21 -3.68
CA TYR A 608 18.20 -7.48 -3.02
C TYR A 608 19.27 -8.56 -3.27
N MET A 609 19.69 -8.72 -4.53
CA MET A 609 20.73 -9.70 -4.88
C MET A 609 22.12 -9.27 -4.41
N ARG A 610 22.48 -7.99 -4.50
CA ARG A 610 23.75 -7.47 -4.01
C ARG A 610 23.93 -7.75 -2.51
N ILE A 611 22.90 -7.52 -1.72
CA ILE A 611 22.95 -7.74 -0.26
C ILE A 611 23.05 -9.24 0.04
N ARG A 612 22.37 -10.12 -0.72
CA ARG A 612 22.56 -11.57 -0.61
C ARG A 612 24.01 -11.99 -0.91
N THR A 613 24.64 -11.43 -1.94
CA THR A 613 26.07 -11.66 -2.22
C THR A 613 26.95 -11.23 -1.05
N GLU A 614 26.71 -10.05 -0.47
CA GLU A 614 27.45 -9.55 0.68
C GLU A 614 27.28 -10.44 1.91
N PHE A 615 26.07 -10.96 2.15
CA PHE A 615 25.82 -11.93 3.21
C PHE A 615 26.66 -13.20 3.03
N LEU A 616 26.67 -13.78 1.83
CA LEU A 616 27.49 -14.98 1.54
C LEU A 616 28.99 -14.69 1.68
N GLN A 617 29.45 -13.51 1.27
CA GLN A 617 30.84 -13.08 1.48
C GLN A 617 31.19 -12.97 2.97
N CYS A 618 30.29 -12.43 3.80
CA CYS A 618 30.48 -12.39 5.25
C CYS A 618 30.59 -13.80 5.85
N LEU A 619 29.76 -14.75 5.40
CA LEU A 619 29.82 -16.15 5.84
C LEU A 619 31.16 -16.82 5.49
N VAL A 620 31.64 -16.65 4.25
CA VAL A 620 32.95 -17.18 3.81
C VAL A 620 34.09 -16.57 4.63
N GLN A 621 34.07 -15.25 4.80
CA GLN A 621 35.08 -14.53 5.58
C GLN A 621 35.11 -15.00 7.04
N LEU A 622 33.95 -15.33 7.61
CA LEU A 622 33.85 -15.89 8.96
C LEU A 622 34.48 -17.29 9.04
N ILE A 623 34.27 -18.16 8.03
CA ILE A 623 34.94 -19.47 7.97
C ILE A 623 36.45 -19.31 7.85
N TYR A 624 36.94 -18.41 7.01
CA TYR A 624 38.37 -18.13 6.89
C TYR A 624 38.96 -17.63 8.21
N THR A 625 38.25 -16.73 8.89
CA THR A 625 38.64 -16.25 10.22
C THR A 625 38.68 -17.40 11.23
N CYS A 626 37.68 -18.27 11.22
CA CYS A 626 37.64 -19.46 12.06
C CYS A 626 38.85 -20.39 11.84
N ASN A 627 39.30 -20.55 10.59
CA ASN A 627 40.46 -21.37 10.26
C ASN A 627 41.79 -20.76 10.73
N THR A 628 41.88 -19.44 10.91
CA THR A 628 43.12 -18.80 11.39
C THR A 628 43.51 -19.21 12.81
N LEU A 629 42.58 -19.69 13.65
CA LEU A 629 42.89 -20.20 14.99
C LEU A 629 43.96 -21.30 14.95
N CYS A 630 43.90 -22.15 13.92
CA CYS A 630 44.81 -23.28 13.75
C CYS A 630 46.14 -22.90 13.08
N ILE A 631 46.21 -21.75 12.42
CA ILE A 631 47.29 -21.39 11.49
C ILE A 631 48.17 -20.27 12.07
N VAL A 632 47.61 -19.37 12.87
CA VAL A 632 48.29 -18.19 13.41
C VAL A 632 48.26 -18.23 14.94
N PRO A 633 49.35 -18.64 15.61
CA PRO A 633 49.42 -18.62 17.07
C PRO A 633 49.43 -17.17 17.61
N PRO A 634 49.06 -16.95 18.89
CA PRO A 634 49.12 -15.63 19.51
C PRO A 634 50.53 -15.04 19.47
N PRO A 635 50.68 -13.71 19.26
CA PRO A 635 51.99 -13.07 19.24
C PRO A 635 52.66 -13.16 20.61
N ALA A 636 54.01 -13.21 20.65
CA ALA A 636 54.77 -13.28 21.91
C ALA A 636 54.47 -12.11 22.88
N ILE A 637 54.03 -10.97 22.35
CA ILE A 637 53.62 -9.77 23.11
C ILE A 637 52.13 -9.79 23.52
N ALA A 638 51.38 -10.88 23.34
CA ALA A 638 49.95 -10.92 23.65
C ALA A 638 49.65 -10.56 25.12
N ALA A 639 50.51 -10.98 26.07
CA ALA A 639 50.36 -10.66 27.48
C ALA A 639 50.53 -9.16 27.78
N THR A 640 51.48 -8.48 27.12
CA THR A 640 51.67 -7.02 27.26
C THR A 640 50.56 -6.23 26.58
N ILE A 641 50.01 -6.72 25.47
CA ILE A 641 48.84 -6.11 24.83
C ILE A 641 47.63 -6.16 25.78
N VAL A 642 47.35 -7.33 26.39
CA VAL A 642 46.24 -7.49 27.35
C VAL A 642 46.37 -6.53 28.53
N GLN A 643 47.57 -6.37 29.09
CA GLN A 643 47.81 -5.43 30.19
C GLN A 643 47.55 -3.96 29.78
N ASN A 644 47.90 -3.58 28.56
CA ASN A 644 47.71 -2.22 28.05
C ASN A 644 46.24 -1.93 27.70
N THR A 645 45.53 -2.90 27.09
CA THR A 645 44.15 -2.71 26.62
C THR A 645 43.10 -3.06 27.66
N ARG A 646 43.47 -3.78 28.73
CA ARG A 646 42.55 -4.36 29.73
C ARG A 646 41.49 -5.29 29.11
N ASP A 647 41.85 -5.95 28.01
CA ASP A 647 40.98 -6.83 27.23
C ASP A 647 41.58 -8.24 27.16
N GLU A 648 41.11 -9.15 28.02
CA GLU A 648 41.63 -10.51 28.13
C GLU A 648 41.55 -11.31 26.82
N TYR A 649 40.61 -11.01 25.92
CA TYR A 649 40.50 -11.70 24.64
C TYR A 649 41.67 -11.42 23.70
N GLN A 650 42.43 -10.33 23.90
CA GLN A 650 43.64 -10.05 23.13
C GLN A 650 44.75 -11.09 23.40
N ARG A 651 44.63 -11.92 24.45
CA ARG A 651 45.51 -13.06 24.71
C ARG A 651 45.52 -14.06 23.54
N HIS A 652 44.43 -14.13 22.78
CA HIS A 652 44.30 -14.99 21.60
C HIS A 652 44.81 -14.32 20.30
N GLY A 653 45.28 -13.08 20.37
CA GLY A 653 45.97 -12.40 19.27
C GLY A 653 45.07 -12.04 18.09
N TYR A 654 45.53 -12.37 16.89
CA TYR A 654 44.98 -11.88 15.62
C TYR A 654 43.50 -12.25 15.40
N ILE A 655 43.09 -13.46 15.82
CA ILE A 655 41.73 -13.96 15.61
C ILE A 655 40.67 -13.09 16.28
N THR A 656 40.94 -12.56 17.49
CA THR A 656 40.00 -11.72 18.24
C THR A 656 39.62 -10.47 17.43
N ASN A 657 40.60 -9.83 16.81
CA ASN A 657 40.37 -8.63 16.02
C ASN A 657 39.65 -8.94 14.70
N GLN A 658 39.91 -10.10 14.09
CA GLN A 658 39.19 -10.53 12.89
C GLN A 658 37.73 -10.90 13.19
N LEU A 659 37.44 -11.62 14.29
CA LEU A 659 36.08 -11.92 14.70
C LEU A 659 35.27 -10.64 14.97
N ARG A 660 35.86 -9.67 15.68
CA ARG A 660 35.23 -8.34 15.89
C ARG A 660 35.02 -7.57 14.59
N LYS A 661 35.85 -7.79 13.57
CA LYS A 661 35.63 -7.24 12.23
C LYS A 661 34.43 -7.90 11.56
N CYS A 662 34.33 -9.23 11.62
CA CYS A 662 33.18 -9.97 11.10
C CYS A 662 31.86 -9.52 11.76
N VAL A 663 31.85 -9.25 13.07
CA VAL A 663 30.67 -8.69 13.78
C VAL A 663 30.21 -7.39 13.12
N LYS A 664 31.13 -6.47 12.81
CA LYS A 664 30.81 -5.21 12.12
C LYS A 664 30.33 -5.44 10.68
N GLU A 665 30.91 -6.41 9.97
CA GLU A 665 30.51 -6.77 8.60
C GLU A 665 29.06 -7.31 8.57
N PHE A 666 28.69 -8.22 9.49
CA PHE A 666 27.31 -8.71 9.62
C PHE A 666 26.32 -7.61 10.04
N LYS A 667 26.71 -6.74 10.97
CA LYS A 667 25.91 -5.58 11.35
C LYS A 667 25.59 -4.68 10.16
N ASN A 668 26.62 -4.34 9.37
CA ASN A 668 26.47 -3.55 8.16
C ASN A 668 25.56 -4.24 7.14
N CYS A 669 25.71 -5.56 6.95
CA CYS A 669 24.84 -6.34 6.07
C CYS A 669 23.36 -6.30 6.53
N GLY A 670 23.11 -6.45 7.84
CA GLY A 670 21.78 -6.31 8.44
C GLY A 670 21.19 -4.89 8.29
N ASP A 671 22.02 -3.85 8.35
CA ASP A 671 21.62 -2.46 8.11
C ASP A 671 21.27 -2.21 6.63
N LEU A 672 21.90 -2.92 5.69
CA LEU A 672 21.54 -2.85 4.28
C LEU A 672 20.19 -3.50 4.00
N TYR A 673 19.89 -4.66 4.60
CA TYR A 673 18.53 -5.24 4.53
C TYR A 673 17.48 -4.30 5.12
N TRP A 674 17.79 -3.64 6.25
CA TRP A 674 16.90 -2.64 6.84
C TRP A 674 16.66 -1.46 5.90
N LYS A 675 17.72 -0.95 5.27
CA LYS A 675 17.61 0.14 4.32
C LYS A 675 16.75 -0.27 3.12
N LEU A 676 16.94 -1.48 2.59
CA LEU A 676 16.12 -2.00 1.51
C LEU A 676 14.64 -2.08 1.91
N TYR A 677 14.35 -2.61 3.12
CA TYR A 677 13.02 -2.62 3.70
C TYR A 677 12.40 -1.22 3.69
N GLN A 678 13.08 -0.22 4.23
CA GLN A 678 12.58 1.16 4.30
C GLN A 678 12.35 1.80 2.93
N THR A 679 13.02 1.34 1.87
CA THR A 679 12.79 1.85 0.51
C THR A 679 11.66 1.14 -0.22
N ALA A 680 11.23 -0.05 0.24
CA ALA A 680 10.28 -0.92 -0.41
C ALA A 680 8.82 -0.68 0.02
N PHE A 681 8.37 0.58 0.03
CA PHE A 681 7.01 0.98 0.45
C PHE A 681 5.90 0.20 -0.25
N ASP A 682 6.10 -0.15 -1.52
CA ASP A 682 5.11 -0.83 -2.37
C ASP A 682 5.15 -2.38 -2.25
N ALA A 683 6.06 -2.96 -1.47
CA ALA A 683 6.24 -4.41 -1.37
C ALA A 683 5.09 -5.10 -0.60
N ASP A 684 4.62 -6.25 -1.04
CA ASP A 684 3.58 -6.98 -0.29
C ASP A 684 4.09 -7.45 1.09
N PRO A 685 3.20 -7.71 2.06
CA PRO A 685 3.60 -8.11 3.42
C PRO A 685 4.52 -9.34 3.48
N ALA A 686 4.37 -10.31 2.56
CA ALA A 686 5.22 -11.49 2.52
C ALA A 686 6.67 -11.14 2.13
N THR A 687 6.84 -10.19 1.21
CA THR A 687 8.16 -9.70 0.80
C THR A 687 8.85 -8.96 1.95
N LEU A 688 8.10 -8.16 2.71
CA LEU A 688 8.62 -7.45 3.89
C LEU A 688 9.03 -8.43 5.01
N GLU A 689 8.20 -9.45 5.28
CA GLU A 689 8.50 -10.55 6.21
C GLU A 689 9.80 -11.27 5.81
N ASN A 690 9.96 -11.60 4.52
CA ASN A 690 11.18 -12.22 3.99
C ASN A 690 12.44 -11.37 4.25
N MET A 691 12.41 -10.07 3.96
CA MET A 691 13.55 -9.18 4.25
C MET A 691 13.86 -9.08 5.75
N GLN A 692 12.83 -9.06 6.60
CA GLN A 692 13.02 -9.08 8.04
C GLN A 692 13.69 -10.37 8.51
N ILE A 693 13.29 -11.53 7.98
CA ILE A 693 13.94 -12.81 8.31
C ILE A 693 15.42 -12.78 7.91
N LEU A 694 15.75 -12.31 6.70
CA LEU A 694 17.15 -12.21 6.22
C LEU A 694 17.98 -11.24 7.07
N GLN A 695 17.37 -10.13 7.51
CA GLN A 695 18.00 -9.21 8.46
C GLN A 695 18.28 -9.90 9.81
N GLN A 696 17.32 -10.66 10.34
CA GLN A 696 17.48 -11.39 11.60
C GLN A 696 18.55 -12.49 11.50
N MET A 697 18.71 -13.14 10.34
CA MET A 697 19.84 -14.04 10.10
C MET A 697 21.19 -13.34 10.31
N CYS A 698 21.34 -12.10 9.83
CA CYS A 698 22.57 -11.32 10.02
C CYS A 698 22.80 -11.00 11.50
N VAL A 699 21.76 -10.57 12.21
CA VAL A 699 21.82 -10.24 13.65
C VAL A 699 22.14 -11.48 14.50
N LEU A 700 21.59 -12.64 14.15
CA LEU A 700 21.87 -13.89 14.84
C LEU A 700 23.36 -14.27 14.76
N VAL A 701 23.96 -14.17 13.58
CA VAL A 701 25.40 -14.44 13.40
C VAL A 701 26.24 -13.37 14.09
N GLU A 702 25.84 -12.09 14.01
CA GLU A 702 26.48 -10.98 14.72
C GLU A 702 26.57 -11.28 16.23
N GLN A 703 25.43 -11.58 16.87
CA GLN A 703 25.36 -11.87 18.31
C GLN A 703 26.10 -13.16 18.67
N GLY A 704 25.98 -14.20 17.84
CA GLY A 704 26.70 -15.47 18.03
C GLY A 704 28.21 -15.27 18.04
N VAL A 705 28.76 -14.51 17.10
CA VAL A 705 30.20 -14.21 17.03
C VAL A 705 30.63 -13.21 18.13
N GLU A 706 29.81 -12.21 18.43
CA GLU A 706 30.08 -11.24 19.49
C GLU A 706 30.21 -11.92 20.87
N SER A 707 29.34 -12.89 21.17
CA SER A 707 29.39 -13.68 22.41
C SER A 707 30.72 -14.40 22.66
N VAL A 708 31.47 -14.72 21.59
CA VAL A 708 32.76 -15.42 21.68
C VAL A 708 33.93 -14.46 21.89
N CYS A 709 33.82 -13.19 21.47
CA CYS A 709 34.96 -12.26 21.40
C CYS A 709 34.82 -10.98 22.25
N VAL A 710 33.68 -10.80 22.93
CA VAL A 710 33.36 -9.66 23.79
C VAL A 710 32.77 -10.15 25.11
N ASN A 711 33.31 -9.64 26.24
CA ASN A 711 32.89 -10.07 27.56
C ASN A 711 31.50 -9.50 27.92
N GLY A 712 30.61 -10.33 28.46
CA GLY A 712 29.27 -9.90 28.91
C GLY A 712 28.23 -9.71 27.79
N ALA A 713 28.56 -10.07 26.54
CA ALA A 713 27.60 -10.11 25.45
C ALA A 713 26.62 -11.27 25.66
N LYS A 714 25.34 -10.95 25.87
CA LYS A 714 24.25 -11.93 25.95
C LYS A 714 23.55 -12.01 24.59
N ILE A 715 23.30 -13.23 24.12
CA ILE A 715 22.31 -13.45 23.06
C ILE A 715 20.97 -13.00 23.65
N ARG A 716 20.26 -12.10 22.96
CA ARG A 716 18.96 -11.61 23.45
C ARG A 716 17.89 -12.64 23.16
N ASP A 717 17.20 -13.10 24.21
CA ASP A 717 16.06 -14.02 24.11
C ASP A 717 14.76 -13.30 23.71
N GLU A 718 14.71 -11.97 23.76
CA GLU A 718 13.54 -11.13 23.45
C GLU A 718 13.56 -10.63 22.00
N PRO A 719 12.68 -11.11 21.12
CA PRO A 719 12.67 -12.48 20.66
C PRO A 719 12.97 -12.59 19.17
N VAL A 720 13.70 -13.64 18.79
CA VAL A 720 13.56 -14.30 17.50
C VAL A 720 12.21 -15.05 17.50
N GLU A 721 11.12 -14.38 17.88
CA GLU A 721 9.76 -14.84 17.65
C GLU A 721 9.43 -14.40 16.22
N PHE A 722 9.87 -15.22 15.26
CA PHE A 722 9.22 -15.23 13.96
C PHE A 722 7.74 -15.50 14.24
N GLY A 723 6.89 -14.46 14.21
CA GLY A 723 5.50 -14.45 14.68
C GLY A 723 4.88 -15.86 14.76
N SER A 724 5.02 -16.49 15.93
CA SER A 724 5.03 -17.95 16.08
C SER A 724 3.68 -18.63 15.89
N GLN A 725 2.68 -17.89 15.43
CA GLN A 725 1.36 -18.43 15.14
C GLN A 725 1.12 -18.65 13.63
N ASN A 726 1.71 -17.86 12.72
CA ASN A 726 1.34 -17.87 11.29
C ASN A 726 2.48 -17.59 10.30
N VAL A 727 3.64 -18.25 10.46
CA VAL A 727 4.70 -18.22 9.42
C VAL A 727 4.18 -18.86 8.13
N ARG A 728 4.32 -18.16 7.00
CA ARG A 728 3.91 -18.67 5.68
C ARG A 728 4.83 -19.79 5.22
N LEU A 729 4.31 -20.70 4.40
CA LEU A 729 5.09 -21.81 3.85
C LEU A 729 6.39 -21.34 3.16
N GLU A 730 6.35 -20.23 2.41
CA GLU A 730 7.54 -19.73 1.69
C GLU A 730 8.69 -19.38 2.65
N SER A 731 8.38 -18.79 3.80
CA SER A 731 9.34 -18.35 4.80
C SER A 731 9.74 -19.46 5.78
N GLN A 732 9.03 -20.58 5.79
CA GLN A 732 9.16 -21.62 6.81
C GLN A 732 10.57 -22.22 6.87
N GLN A 733 11.22 -22.43 5.71
CA GLN A 733 12.60 -22.94 5.65
C GLN A 733 13.60 -21.98 6.28
N LEU A 734 13.52 -20.70 5.93
CA LEU A 734 14.40 -19.67 6.50
C LEU A 734 14.23 -19.58 8.02
N VAL A 735 12.98 -19.57 8.49
CA VAL A 735 12.65 -19.53 9.93
C VAL A 735 13.18 -20.77 10.65
N LYS A 736 12.98 -21.97 10.10
CA LYS A 736 13.50 -23.23 10.65
C LYS A 736 15.03 -23.23 10.76
N SER A 737 15.72 -22.72 9.73
CA SER A 737 17.18 -22.56 9.75
C SER A 737 17.64 -21.56 10.81
N CYS A 738 16.93 -20.44 10.98
CA CYS A 738 17.21 -19.50 12.06
C CYS A 738 17.02 -20.13 13.45
N CYS A 739 15.94 -20.87 13.67
CA CYS A 739 15.70 -21.59 14.92
C CYS A 739 16.80 -22.63 15.20
N ASN A 740 17.26 -23.35 14.19
CA ASN A 740 18.35 -24.32 14.33
C ASN A 740 19.69 -23.63 14.62
N ALA A 741 19.99 -22.53 13.94
CA ALA A 741 21.18 -21.73 14.21
C ALA A 741 21.15 -21.11 15.62
N LEU A 742 19.99 -20.66 16.09
CA LEU A 742 19.82 -20.13 17.45
C LEU A 742 20.08 -21.19 18.51
N LYS A 743 19.58 -22.43 18.33
CA LYS A 743 19.92 -23.56 19.21
C LYS A 743 21.43 -23.81 19.28
N VAL A 744 22.13 -23.72 18.16
CA VAL A 744 23.60 -23.85 18.12
C VAL A 744 24.28 -22.66 18.82
N ALA A 745 23.75 -21.44 18.66
CA ALA A 745 24.27 -20.25 19.30
C ALA A 745 24.11 -20.27 20.84
N HIS A 746 23.00 -20.80 21.37
CA HIS A 746 22.85 -20.98 22.82
C HIS A 746 23.89 -21.93 23.42
N ALA A 747 24.25 -22.99 22.70
CA ALA A 747 25.32 -23.90 23.12
C ALA A 747 26.70 -23.23 23.23
N ILE A 748 26.92 -22.08 22.56
CA ILE A 748 28.12 -21.26 22.72
C ILE A 748 28.10 -20.53 24.07
N VAL A 749 26.95 -20.03 24.49
CA VAL A 749 26.79 -19.24 25.72
C VAL A 749 26.84 -20.11 26.97
N GLU A 750 26.29 -21.32 26.94
CA GLU A 750 26.35 -22.25 28.08
C GLU A 750 27.79 -22.63 28.47
N ASP A 751 28.73 -22.57 27.53
CA ASP A 751 30.15 -22.88 27.74
C ASP A 751 31.01 -21.66 28.15
N SER A 752 30.41 -20.46 28.17
CA SER A 752 31.11 -19.16 28.32
C SER A 752 31.61 -18.83 29.73
N SER A 753 31.72 -19.82 30.62
CA SER A 753 32.29 -19.67 31.97
C SER A 753 33.79 -19.33 31.99
N MET A 754 34.46 -19.42 30.83
CA MET A 754 35.88 -19.14 30.64
C MET A 754 36.09 -17.97 29.66
N THR A 755 36.93 -16.99 30.02
CA THR A 755 37.36 -15.90 29.13
C THR A 755 38.37 -16.38 28.07
N THR A 756 38.01 -17.42 27.30
CA THR A 756 38.90 -18.04 26.30
C THR A 756 38.20 -18.40 25.00
N ILE A 757 38.86 -18.18 23.86
CA ILE A 757 38.39 -18.65 22.55
C ILE A 757 38.90 -20.09 22.32
N THR A 758 38.00 -21.05 22.17
CA THR A 758 38.30 -22.48 22.05
C THR A 758 38.00 -23.02 20.65
N HIS A 759 38.55 -24.19 20.31
CA HIS A 759 38.19 -24.91 19.07
C HIS A 759 36.70 -25.25 19.01
N LYS A 760 36.08 -25.56 20.15
CA LYS A 760 34.64 -25.84 20.24
C LYS A 760 33.79 -24.62 19.85
N HIS A 761 34.16 -23.41 20.30
CA HIS A 761 33.48 -22.18 19.86
C HIS A 761 33.57 -21.99 18.34
N VAL A 762 34.75 -22.23 17.76
CA VAL A 762 34.97 -22.13 16.31
C VAL A 762 34.16 -23.18 15.53
N GLU A 763 34.07 -24.41 16.01
CA GLU A 763 33.24 -25.46 15.40
C GLU A 763 31.75 -25.12 15.44
N LEU A 764 31.26 -24.59 16.57
CA LEU A 764 29.87 -24.13 16.69
C LEU A 764 29.56 -22.96 15.74
N ILE A 765 30.48 -21.99 15.60
CA ILE A 765 30.34 -20.91 14.61
C ILE A 765 30.27 -21.47 13.19
N LYS A 766 31.18 -22.40 12.83
CA LYS A 766 31.15 -23.05 11.50
C LYS A 766 29.82 -23.78 11.26
N LYS A 767 29.28 -24.44 12.29
CA LYS A 767 27.98 -25.11 12.24
C LYS A 767 26.82 -24.12 12.04
N ILE A 768 26.87 -22.94 12.67
CA ILE A 768 25.90 -21.86 12.39
C ILE A 768 25.97 -21.45 10.92
N VAL A 769 27.18 -21.23 10.39
CA VAL A 769 27.36 -20.86 8.97
C VAL A 769 26.79 -21.92 8.04
N GLU A 770 27.06 -23.20 8.31
CA GLU A 770 26.56 -24.32 7.51
C GLU A 770 25.02 -24.42 7.53
N VAL A 771 24.39 -24.25 8.70
CA VAL A 771 22.92 -24.27 8.82
C VAL A 771 22.29 -23.13 8.03
N LEU A 772 22.87 -21.92 8.09
CA LEU A 772 22.33 -20.75 7.41
C LEU A 772 22.64 -20.73 5.91
N SER A 773 23.76 -21.30 5.47
CA SER A 773 24.08 -21.44 4.04
C SER A 773 23.19 -22.46 3.34
N ASN A 774 22.78 -23.52 4.05
CA ASN A 774 21.90 -24.55 3.51
C ASN A 774 20.42 -24.13 3.50
N ALA A 775 20.09 -22.94 4.02
CA ALA A 775 18.73 -22.41 3.97
C ALA A 775 18.43 -21.91 2.54
N SER A 776 17.53 -22.59 1.83
CA SER A 776 17.10 -22.16 0.50
C SER A 776 16.44 -20.79 0.57
N LEU A 777 16.82 -19.87 -0.33
CA LEU A 777 16.24 -18.54 -0.40
C LEU A 777 14.96 -18.53 -1.24
N PRO A 778 13.75 -18.42 -0.64
CA PRO A 778 12.54 -18.13 -1.39
C PRO A 778 12.62 -16.72 -2.00
N ILE A 779 12.37 -16.60 -3.30
CA ILE A 779 12.35 -15.28 -3.97
C ILE A 779 10.95 -14.67 -3.86
N PRO A 780 10.81 -13.49 -3.23
CA PRO A 780 9.51 -12.93 -2.90
C PRO A 780 8.77 -12.38 -4.12
N ARG A 781 7.43 -12.22 -4.01
CA ARG A 781 6.58 -11.79 -5.14
C ARG A 781 6.99 -10.43 -5.70
N TYR A 782 7.29 -9.45 -4.84
CA TYR A 782 7.66 -8.10 -5.26
C TYR A 782 8.90 -8.07 -6.17
N PHE A 783 9.77 -9.10 -6.10
CA PHE A 783 10.89 -9.25 -7.03
C PHE A 783 10.44 -9.37 -8.49
N PHE A 784 9.28 -9.98 -8.76
CA PHE A 784 8.76 -10.23 -10.10
C PHE A 784 7.58 -9.34 -10.48
N GLN A 785 6.76 -8.96 -9.52
CA GLN A 785 5.48 -8.29 -9.77
C GLN A 785 5.19 -7.23 -8.72
N VAL A 786 5.04 -5.99 -9.20
CA VAL A 786 4.65 -4.82 -8.42
C VAL A 786 3.12 -4.68 -8.49
N LEU A 787 2.43 -4.75 -7.35
CA LEU A 787 0.95 -4.67 -7.26
C LEU A 787 0.44 -3.30 -6.82
N GLN A 788 1.23 -2.61 -6.01
CA GLN A 788 1.04 -1.22 -5.62
C GLN A 788 2.20 -0.42 -6.22
N SER A 789 1.94 0.80 -6.70
CA SER A 789 2.99 1.66 -7.22
C SER A 789 2.74 3.06 -6.71
N THR A 790 3.70 3.60 -5.97
CA THR A 790 3.61 4.92 -5.34
C THR A 790 4.89 5.68 -5.66
N SER A 791 4.77 6.86 -6.25
CA SER A 791 5.91 7.71 -6.55
C SER A 791 5.68 9.14 -6.07
N VAL A 792 6.73 9.74 -5.52
CA VAL A 792 6.70 11.14 -5.09
C VAL A 792 7.55 11.94 -6.07
N LYS A 793 7.00 13.01 -6.63
CA LYS A 793 7.74 13.97 -7.47
C LYS A 793 7.90 15.27 -6.71
N LEU A 794 9.10 15.80 -6.67
CA LEU A 794 9.41 17.08 -6.03
C LEU A 794 9.73 18.15 -7.07
N ALA A 795 9.24 19.35 -6.84
CA ALA A 795 9.61 20.58 -7.52
C ALA A 795 10.19 21.54 -6.47
N ILE A 796 11.44 21.94 -6.65
CA ILE A 796 12.15 22.81 -5.70
C ILE A 796 12.30 24.20 -6.31
N SER A 797 12.04 25.23 -5.51
CA SER A 797 12.21 26.63 -5.86
C SER A 797 13.02 27.35 -4.78
N PRO A 798 13.96 28.26 -5.15
CA PRO A 798 14.27 28.71 -6.51
C PRO A 798 15.03 27.67 -7.35
N GLN A 799 14.85 27.73 -8.68
CA GLN A 799 15.63 26.95 -9.65
C GLN A 799 16.80 27.78 -10.18
N PRO A 800 17.96 27.17 -10.50
CA PRO A 800 19.06 27.89 -11.14
C PRO A 800 18.65 28.35 -12.55
N ARG A 801 19.22 29.47 -13.01
CA ARG A 801 18.90 30.03 -14.34
C ARG A 801 19.26 29.07 -15.47
N VAL A 802 20.33 28.31 -15.27
CA VAL A 802 20.78 27.22 -16.14
C VAL A 802 21.00 25.97 -15.27
N MET A 803 20.55 24.81 -15.75
CA MET A 803 20.74 23.54 -15.04
C MET A 803 22.23 23.28 -14.79
N GLY A 804 22.59 23.08 -13.52
CA GLY A 804 23.98 22.85 -13.08
C GLY A 804 24.72 24.09 -12.54
N GLU A 805 24.15 25.29 -12.67
CA GLU A 805 24.71 26.51 -12.06
C GLU A 805 24.35 26.65 -10.57
N PHE A 806 25.16 27.44 -9.85
CA PHE A 806 24.94 27.73 -8.43
C PHE A 806 23.95 28.87 -8.22
N ILE A 807 23.13 28.76 -7.18
CA ILE A 807 22.30 29.85 -6.68
C ILE A 807 23.20 30.77 -5.83
N SER A 808 23.32 32.04 -6.23
CA SER A 808 24.12 33.02 -5.48
C SER A 808 23.29 33.65 -4.37
N VAL A 809 23.79 33.57 -3.14
CA VAL A 809 23.15 34.15 -1.95
C VAL A 809 24.11 35.18 -1.34
N GLN A 810 23.60 36.34 -0.94
CA GLN A 810 24.42 37.39 -0.33
C GLN A 810 24.94 36.92 1.05
N ALA A 811 26.12 37.42 1.44
CA ALA A 811 26.63 37.16 2.79
C ALA A 811 25.64 37.70 3.84
N ASN A 812 25.47 36.95 4.94
CA ASN A 812 24.54 37.27 6.04
C ASN A 812 23.05 37.31 5.67
N SER A 813 22.65 36.82 4.48
CA SER A 813 21.24 36.60 4.14
C SER A 813 20.84 35.13 4.23
N GLN A 814 19.53 34.88 4.29
CA GLN A 814 18.96 33.53 4.32
C GLN A 814 18.39 33.18 2.94
N LEU A 815 18.46 31.90 2.57
CA LEU A 815 17.81 31.37 1.37
C LEU A 815 16.49 30.70 1.75
N ALA A 816 15.39 31.22 1.21
CA ALA A 816 14.11 30.54 1.28
C ALA A 816 14.04 29.45 0.20
N VAL A 817 13.89 28.20 0.62
CA VAL A 817 13.68 27.04 -0.25
C VAL A 817 12.25 26.55 -0.06
N LYS A 818 11.45 26.63 -1.12
CA LYS A 818 10.10 26.06 -1.16
C LYS A 818 10.12 24.76 -1.95
N VAL A 819 9.68 23.69 -1.30
CA VAL A 819 9.58 22.35 -1.86
C VAL A 819 8.10 22.02 -2.05
N GLU A 820 7.70 21.81 -3.29
CA GLU A 820 6.35 21.35 -3.64
C GLU A 820 6.43 19.90 -4.09
N GLY A 821 5.50 19.07 -3.63
CA GLY A 821 5.51 17.65 -3.97
C GLY A 821 4.15 17.14 -4.39
N VAL A 822 4.17 16.17 -5.31
CA VAL A 822 2.99 15.47 -5.81
C VAL A 822 3.19 13.98 -5.57
N ILE A 823 2.18 13.34 -4.99
CA ILE A 823 2.10 11.90 -4.84
C ILE A 823 1.35 11.34 -6.06
N GLN A 824 1.95 10.37 -6.75
CA GLN A 824 1.33 9.66 -7.86
C GLN A 824 1.13 8.21 -7.47
N HIS A 825 -0.11 7.74 -7.62
CA HIS A 825 -0.50 6.36 -7.37
C HIS A 825 -0.71 5.63 -8.69
N GLY A 826 -0.40 4.34 -8.70
CA GLY A 826 -0.81 3.42 -9.77
C GLY A 826 -2.32 3.16 -9.74
N MET A 827 -2.75 2.10 -10.43
CA MET A 827 -4.18 1.79 -10.63
C MET A 827 -4.98 1.58 -9.33
N LYS A 828 -4.34 1.15 -8.25
CA LYS A 828 -4.97 0.83 -6.96
C LYS A 828 -4.23 1.53 -5.81
N PRO A 829 -4.56 2.80 -5.52
CA PRO A 829 -4.00 3.49 -4.36
C PRO A 829 -4.39 2.75 -3.07
N GLY A 830 -3.44 2.62 -2.15
CA GLY A 830 -3.71 2.05 -0.83
C GLY A 830 -4.08 0.57 -0.83
N LEU A 831 -3.51 -0.25 -1.72
CA LEU A 831 -3.74 -1.70 -1.74
C LEU A 831 -3.17 -2.38 -0.49
N PHE A 832 -1.95 -2.02 -0.11
CA PHE A 832 -1.27 -2.52 1.08
C PHE A 832 -1.08 -1.43 2.13
N ARG A 833 -0.66 -0.23 1.70
CA ARG A 833 -0.37 0.91 2.59
C ARG A 833 -0.74 2.23 1.94
N ARG A 834 -1.10 3.22 2.75
CA ARG A 834 -1.44 4.59 2.36
C ARG A 834 -0.50 5.58 3.02
N ILE A 835 -0.30 6.72 2.38
CA ILE A 835 0.56 7.80 2.89
C ILE A 835 -0.30 8.70 3.78
N GLU A 836 0.07 8.84 5.04
CA GLU A 836 -0.53 9.77 5.99
C GLU A 836 0.22 11.11 6.00
N GLU A 837 1.56 11.07 6.03
CA GLU A 837 2.39 12.28 6.03
C GLU A 837 3.61 12.14 5.12
N VAL A 838 4.18 13.27 4.71
CA VAL A 838 5.46 13.34 4.00
C VAL A 838 6.45 14.16 4.82
N ILE A 839 7.58 13.57 5.18
CA ILE A 839 8.70 14.27 5.80
C ILE A 839 9.64 14.73 4.70
N VAL A 840 9.78 16.05 4.54
CA VAL A 840 10.78 16.67 3.68
C VAL A 840 11.99 17.04 4.54
N THR A 841 13.16 16.55 4.17
CA THR A 841 14.42 16.85 4.85
C THR A 841 15.34 17.62 3.92
N VAL A 842 15.86 18.75 4.38
CA VAL A 842 16.85 19.56 3.68
C VAL A 842 18.15 19.53 4.48
N THR A 843 19.20 18.98 3.87
CA THR A 843 20.54 18.97 4.44
C THR A 843 21.43 19.94 3.68
N SER A 844 22.21 20.74 4.39
CA SER A 844 23.20 21.67 3.82
C SER A 844 24.59 21.29 4.29
N GLN A 845 25.52 21.10 3.35
CA GLN A 845 26.91 20.75 3.63
C GLN A 845 27.84 21.68 2.85
N ILE A 846 28.85 22.24 3.51
CA ILE A 846 29.89 23.03 2.84
C ILE A 846 30.84 22.11 2.06
N GLN A 847 31.07 22.39 0.78
CA GLN A 847 32.06 21.69 -0.02
C GLN A 847 33.44 22.33 0.21
N ASN A 848 34.32 21.63 0.92
CA ASN A 848 35.71 22.05 1.05
C ASN A 848 36.45 21.76 -0.26
N ASN A 849 36.99 22.81 -0.91
CA ASN A 849 37.90 22.63 -2.03
C ASN A 849 39.19 21.94 -1.56
N SER A 850 39.48 20.79 -2.14
CA SER A 850 40.57 19.86 -1.81
C SER A 850 41.97 20.36 -2.22
N LYS A 851 42.31 21.63 -1.98
CA LYS A 851 43.64 22.17 -2.32
C LYS A 851 44.63 22.33 -1.17
N ASN A 852 44.25 22.17 0.10
CA ASN A 852 45.20 22.15 1.22
C ASN A 852 44.89 21.00 2.16
N LYS A 853 45.72 19.94 2.12
CA LYS A 853 45.56 18.74 2.97
C LYS A 853 46.44 18.72 4.22
N ASP A 854 47.13 19.81 4.53
CA ASP A 854 47.99 19.91 5.71
C ASP A 854 47.64 21.18 6.49
N VAL A 855 46.65 21.10 7.39
CA VAL A 855 46.62 21.73 8.74
C VAL A 855 45.42 21.11 9.50
N ASP A 856 45.73 20.39 10.58
CA ASP A 856 44.87 19.96 11.71
C ASP A 856 43.34 19.94 11.54
N ASN A 857 42.83 18.75 11.22
CA ASN A 857 41.41 18.36 11.23
C ASN A 857 40.81 18.34 12.66
N LYS A 858 40.51 19.52 13.21
CA LYS A 858 39.59 19.69 14.36
C LYS A 858 38.57 20.82 14.17
N ASN A 859 38.24 21.17 12.93
CA ASN A 859 37.12 22.06 12.62
C ASN A 859 35.94 21.26 12.08
N SER A 860 34.94 21.09 12.95
CA SER A 860 33.66 20.41 12.71
C SER A 860 33.07 20.73 11.32
N GLU A 861 32.74 19.68 10.56
CA GLU A 861 31.87 19.77 9.39
C GLU A 861 30.56 20.45 9.82
N GLN A 862 30.37 21.72 9.45
CA GLN A 862 29.10 22.42 9.69
C GLN A 862 28.08 21.89 8.70
N SER A 863 27.35 20.85 9.10
CA SER A 863 26.13 20.39 8.42
C SER A 863 24.91 20.95 9.14
N SER A 864 23.97 21.52 8.40
CA SER A 864 22.65 21.87 8.94
C SER A 864 21.61 20.94 8.34
N VAL A 865 20.69 20.47 9.17
CA VAL A 865 19.60 19.57 8.77
C VAL A 865 18.31 20.17 9.28
N LEU A 866 17.38 20.44 8.36
CA LEU A 866 16.02 20.87 8.67
C LEU A 866 15.05 19.80 8.15
N ALA A 867 14.03 19.46 8.93
CA ALA A 867 13.00 18.53 8.52
C ALA A 867 11.62 19.11 8.85
N GLN A 868 10.66 18.89 7.96
CA GLN A 868 9.26 19.28 8.15
C GLN A 868 8.37 18.11 7.73
N ALA A 869 7.50 17.66 8.65
CA ALA A 869 6.41 16.74 8.33
C ALA A 869 5.21 17.55 7.80
N VAL A 870 4.62 17.09 6.69
CA VAL A 870 3.49 17.75 6.03
C VAL A 870 2.45 16.69 5.68
N THR A 871 1.23 16.87 6.14
CA THR A 871 0.08 16.08 5.71
C THR A 871 -0.31 16.51 4.28
N PRO A 872 -0.26 15.61 3.29
CA PRO A 872 -0.66 15.94 1.93
C PRO A 872 -2.16 16.24 1.86
N HIS A 873 -2.51 17.33 1.19
CA HIS A 873 -3.90 17.62 0.84
C HIS A 873 -4.23 16.93 -0.49
N LYS A 874 -5.05 15.88 -0.42
CA LYS A 874 -5.25 14.92 -1.53
C LYS A 874 -3.93 14.24 -1.91
N ASP A 875 -3.29 14.72 -2.97
CA ASP A 875 -2.05 14.17 -3.52
C ASP A 875 -0.94 15.24 -3.64
N PHE A 876 -1.09 16.38 -2.95
CA PHE A 876 -0.17 17.52 -3.05
C PHE A 876 0.24 18.02 -1.66
N PHE A 877 1.51 18.39 -1.54
CA PHE A 877 2.05 18.98 -0.30
C PHE A 877 3.07 20.09 -0.61
N THR A 878 3.28 20.98 0.36
CA THR A 878 4.30 22.04 0.28
C THR A 878 5.04 22.17 1.60
N ALA A 879 6.36 22.26 1.54
CA ALA A 879 7.23 22.56 2.68
C ALA A 879 8.08 23.80 2.38
N GLN A 880 8.42 24.57 3.42
CA GLN A 880 9.21 25.79 3.30
C GLN A 880 10.34 25.79 4.32
N PHE A 881 11.56 26.06 3.85
CA PHE A 881 12.76 26.06 4.66
C PHE A 881 13.49 27.40 4.51
N LEU A 882 14.02 27.93 5.62
CA LEU A 882 14.93 29.07 5.62
C LEU A 882 16.31 28.59 6.02
N LEU A 883 17.25 28.65 5.07
CA LEU A 883 18.62 28.19 5.24
C LEU A 883 19.54 29.38 5.50
N ALA A 884 20.30 29.32 6.59
CA ALA A 884 21.33 30.28 6.91
C ALA A 884 22.72 29.71 6.58
N PHE A 885 23.58 30.52 5.98
CA PHE A 885 24.93 30.14 5.59
C PHE A 885 25.97 31.00 6.34
N PRO A 886 26.48 30.54 7.49
CA PRO A 886 27.30 31.38 8.37
C PRO A 886 28.72 31.63 7.85
N LYS A 887 29.18 30.86 6.85
CA LYS A 887 30.50 31.03 6.22
C LYS A 887 30.35 31.20 4.71
N GLY A 888 31.19 32.05 4.12
CA GLY A 888 31.36 32.08 2.67
C GLY A 888 31.89 30.75 2.15
N GLY A 889 31.46 30.35 0.96
CA GLY A 889 31.81 29.06 0.36
C GLY A 889 30.73 28.50 -0.56
N GLN A 890 31.00 27.31 -1.10
CA GLN A 890 30.03 26.54 -1.88
C GLN A 890 29.36 25.51 -0.97
N TYR A 891 28.03 25.50 -0.97
CA TYR A 891 27.21 24.56 -0.22
C TYR A 891 26.48 23.62 -1.17
N LEU A 892 26.41 22.35 -0.80
CA LEU A 892 25.54 21.36 -1.41
C LEU A 892 24.29 21.23 -0.53
N LEU A 893 23.14 21.56 -1.11
CA LEU A 893 21.84 21.29 -0.53
C LEU A 893 21.32 19.97 -1.06
N VAL A 894 20.95 19.06 -0.18
CA VAL A 894 20.26 17.82 -0.54
C VAL A 894 18.87 17.85 0.06
N VAL A 895 17.86 17.79 -0.80
CA VAL A 895 16.45 17.70 -0.44
C VAL A 895 16.01 16.26 -0.64
N GLU A 896 15.49 15.64 0.41
CA GLU A 896 14.99 14.27 0.41
C GLU A 896 13.54 14.25 0.90
N ALA A 897 12.70 13.41 0.30
CA ALA A 897 11.37 13.11 0.82
C ALA A 897 11.32 11.69 1.38
N SER A 898 10.62 11.53 2.49
CA SER A 898 10.24 10.24 3.07
C SER A 898 8.76 10.27 3.40
N VAL A 899 8.11 9.12 3.40
CA VAL A 899 6.67 9.01 3.62
C VAL A 899 6.40 8.29 4.93
N ILE A 900 5.35 8.69 5.63
CA ILE A 900 4.82 8.03 6.83
C ILE A 900 3.50 7.36 6.44
N ASP A 901 3.32 6.10 6.82
CA ASP A 901 2.05 5.38 6.60
C ASP A 901 1.07 5.53 7.77
N GLU A 902 -0.14 4.98 7.61
CA GLU A 902 -1.21 4.99 8.63
C GLU A 902 -0.80 4.28 9.95
N ASP A 903 0.21 3.42 9.91
CA ASP A 903 0.77 2.74 11.08
C ASP A 903 1.96 3.52 11.69
N SER A 904 2.18 4.77 11.26
CA SER A 904 3.28 5.64 11.69
C SER A 904 4.69 5.14 11.36
N ASN A 905 4.85 4.22 10.39
CA ASN A 905 6.15 3.76 9.92
C ASN A 905 6.77 4.75 8.92
N THR A 906 8.07 5.02 9.06
CA THR A 906 8.79 5.90 8.13
C THR A 906 9.49 5.13 7.00
N TRP A 907 9.19 5.53 5.76
CA TRP A 907 9.69 4.93 4.53
C TRP A 907 10.53 5.93 3.72
N LYS A 908 11.72 5.50 3.29
CA LYS A 908 12.70 6.30 2.53
C LYS A 908 12.52 6.12 1.02
N THR A 909 11.28 6.19 0.56
CA THR A 909 10.92 5.93 -0.85
C THR A 909 10.84 7.20 -1.69
N GLY A 910 10.89 8.39 -1.08
CA GLY A 910 10.82 9.65 -1.83
C GLY A 910 12.12 9.98 -2.58
N PRO A 911 12.04 10.88 -3.58
CA PRO A 911 13.17 11.25 -4.39
C PRO A 911 14.19 12.08 -3.59
N ARG A 912 15.43 12.02 -4.06
CA ARG A 912 16.54 12.83 -3.58
C ARG A 912 16.95 13.80 -4.68
N SER A 913 16.97 15.09 -4.38
CA SER A 913 17.37 16.15 -5.31
C SER A 913 18.47 17.01 -4.70
N THR A 914 19.38 17.50 -5.53
CA THR A 914 20.54 18.28 -5.08
C THR A 914 20.57 19.65 -5.74
N LEU A 915 20.90 20.68 -4.96
CA LEU A 915 21.08 22.05 -5.42
C LEU A 915 22.43 22.58 -4.91
N THR A 916 23.12 23.38 -5.73
CA THR A 916 24.38 24.03 -5.33
C THR A 916 24.12 25.50 -5.04
N VAL A 917 24.63 25.97 -3.89
CA VAL A 917 24.50 27.35 -3.44
C VAL A 917 25.89 27.93 -3.23
N LYS A 918 26.12 29.18 -3.67
CA LYS A 918 27.38 29.88 -3.46
C LYS A 918 27.14 31.15 -2.66
N VAL A 919 27.89 31.28 -1.57
CA VAL A 919 27.92 32.48 -0.73
C VAL A 919 29.28 33.13 -0.91
N PRO A 920 29.35 34.42 -1.29
CA PRO A 920 30.60 35.15 -1.36
C PRO A 920 31.34 35.10 -0.02
N GLU A 921 32.65 34.89 -0.05
CA GLU A 921 33.49 35.09 1.13
C GLU A 921 33.53 36.59 1.44
N GLU A 922 33.36 36.96 2.72
CA GLU A 922 33.58 38.34 3.14
C GLU A 922 35.03 38.71 2.81
N ALA A 923 35.21 39.76 2.01
CA ALA A 923 36.54 40.31 1.77
C ALA A 923 37.09 40.77 3.13
N LYS A 924 38.19 40.15 3.58
CA LYS A 924 38.96 40.69 4.70
C LYS A 924 39.30 42.14 4.34
N LEU A 925 38.72 43.11 5.05
CA LEU A 925 39.15 44.49 5.00
C LEU A 925 40.64 44.48 5.32
N THR A 926 41.48 44.70 4.31
CA THR A 926 42.90 44.93 4.53
C THR A 926 43.02 46.19 5.39
N PRO A 927 43.66 46.15 6.56
CA PRO A 927 43.85 47.35 7.35
C PRO A 927 44.64 48.33 6.50
N ILE A 928 44.10 49.53 6.28
CA ILE A 928 44.87 50.63 5.71
C ILE A 928 45.94 50.97 6.75
N THR A 929 47.16 50.49 6.52
CA THR A 929 48.33 50.91 7.30
C THR A 929 48.68 52.34 6.90
N VAL A 930 48.27 53.30 7.72
CA VAL A 930 48.85 54.65 7.69
C VAL A 930 50.20 54.58 8.43
N PRO A 931 51.33 54.95 7.80
CA PRO A 931 52.63 54.83 8.43
C PRO A 931 52.85 55.95 9.44
N GLY A 932 53.11 55.57 10.69
CA GLY A 932 53.58 56.46 11.74
C GLY A 932 52.57 56.78 12.83
N MET A 933 52.39 55.86 13.78
CA MET A 933 52.27 56.20 15.21
C MET A 933 52.36 54.92 16.04
N ALA A 934 53.26 54.94 17.02
CA ALA A 934 53.47 53.84 17.97
C ALA A 934 52.66 54.07 19.26
N SER A 935 52.34 52.94 19.89
CA SER A 935 52.16 52.71 21.33
C SER A 935 50.74 52.59 21.90
N ASN A 936 50.57 51.43 22.54
CA ASN A 936 50.01 51.19 23.87
C ASN A 936 48.49 51.10 24.11
N ALA A 937 48.11 49.85 24.43
CA ALA A 937 47.43 49.43 25.66
C ALA A 937 45.94 49.68 25.85
N ASN A 938 45.29 48.59 26.29
CA ASN A 938 44.21 48.52 27.28
C ASN A 938 42.82 49.03 26.83
N VAL A 939 41.65 48.47 27.17
CA VAL A 939 41.15 47.27 27.87
C VAL A 939 39.64 47.57 28.06
N TYR A 940 38.77 46.55 28.13
CA TYR A 940 37.38 46.58 28.70
C TYR A 940 36.28 47.37 27.92
N VAL A 941 34.96 47.10 27.95
CA VAL A 941 34.06 46.25 28.76
C VAL A 941 32.65 46.21 28.08
N PHE A 942 31.96 45.07 28.21
CA PHE A 942 30.51 44.76 28.36
C PHE A 942 29.37 45.64 27.81
N TYR A 943 28.28 45.00 27.35
CA TYR A 943 27.00 44.66 28.05
C TYR A 943 26.00 44.18 26.97
N ASP A 944 25.55 42.92 26.94
CA ASP A 944 24.49 42.26 27.72
C ASP A 944 23.11 42.94 27.63
N PHE A 945 22.08 42.24 27.11
CA PHE A 945 20.70 42.29 27.63
C PHE A 945 19.85 41.11 27.12
N LYS A 946 19.36 40.31 28.08
CA LYS A 946 18.34 39.26 28.01
C LYS A 946 16.92 39.83 27.97
N ALA A 947 15.98 39.08 27.36
CA ALA A 947 14.65 38.70 27.88
C ALA A 947 13.97 37.78 26.81
N ALA A 948 13.73 36.48 27.00
CA ALA A 948 12.81 35.76 27.90
C ALA A 948 11.31 35.97 27.59
N VAL A 949 10.66 34.99 26.92
CA VAL A 949 9.29 34.52 27.24
C VAL A 949 9.18 33.03 26.88
N LEU A 950 8.77 32.23 27.88
CA LEU A 950 8.46 30.81 27.87
C LEU A 950 7.09 30.51 27.23
N GLY A 951 6.97 29.33 26.63
CA GLY A 951 5.70 28.74 26.20
C GLY A 951 5.86 27.28 25.79
N TYR A 952 6.34 26.42 26.70
CA TYR A 952 6.34 24.97 26.51
C TYR A 952 4.92 24.42 26.67
N PHE A 953 4.30 23.99 25.57
CA PHE A 953 3.19 23.03 25.62
C PHE A 953 3.73 21.65 25.30
N HIS A 954 3.87 20.83 26.34
CA HIS A 954 4.26 19.43 26.25
C HIS A 954 2.97 18.60 26.14
N PHE A 955 2.55 18.26 24.92
CA PHE A 955 1.51 17.24 24.72
C PHE A 955 2.16 15.86 24.83
N ARG A 956 1.97 15.22 25.99
CA ARG A 956 2.15 13.77 26.17
C ARG A 956 1.05 13.07 25.39
N ILE A 957 1.36 12.56 24.21
CA ILE A 957 0.54 11.55 23.54
C ILE A 957 0.96 10.20 24.12
N LEU A 958 0.05 9.61 24.91
CA LEU A 958 0.13 8.21 25.31
C LEU A 958 -0.09 7.38 24.03
N MET A 959 0.95 6.69 23.57
CA MET A 959 0.82 5.70 22.50
C MET A 959 0.07 4.47 23.04
N PRO A 960 -0.93 3.94 22.32
CA PRO A 960 -1.46 2.61 22.60
C PRO A 960 -0.36 1.58 22.33
N GLU A 961 -0.15 0.69 23.29
CA GLU A 961 0.56 -0.56 23.10
C GLU A 961 -0.26 -1.44 22.15
N ASP A 962 0.27 -1.70 20.96
CA ASP A 962 0.05 -2.92 20.16
C ASP A 962 0.79 -2.74 18.83
N ASN A 963 2.12 -2.88 18.85
CA ASN A 963 2.91 -3.17 17.67
C ASN A 963 4.21 -3.85 18.11
N LEU A 964 4.20 -5.19 18.04
CA LEU A 964 5.41 -6.00 17.97
C LEU A 964 6.21 -5.49 16.74
N PHE A 965 7.54 -5.46 16.82
CA PHE A 965 8.48 -5.07 15.74
C PHE A 965 8.94 -3.60 15.69
N ILE A 966 9.70 -3.19 16.72
CA ILE A 966 10.66 -2.08 16.64
C ILE A 966 12.08 -2.64 16.90
N ARG A 967 13.09 -2.22 16.12
CA ARG A 967 14.52 -2.53 16.41
C ARG A 967 14.93 -1.89 17.75
N PRO A 968 15.63 -2.60 18.65
CA PRO A 968 15.89 -2.15 20.03
C PRO A 968 17.04 -1.14 20.21
N HIS A 969 17.33 -0.29 19.20
CA HIS A 969 18.41 0.71 19.27
C HIS A 969 18.00 2.14 18.92
N GLN A 970 16.70 2.44 18.80
CA GLN A 970 16.28 3.84 18.96
C GLN A 970 16.35 4.19 20.45
N LYS A 971 17.34 5.00 20.82
CA LYS A 971 17.11 5.95 21.91
C LYS A 971 15.89 6.76 21.49
N LYS A 972 14.79 6.62 22.24
CA LYS A 972 13.64 7.53 22.13
C LYS A 972 14.18 8.97 22.13
N PRO A 973 13.74 9.84 21.20
CA PRO A 973 14.04 11.26 21.32
C PRO A 973 13.54 11.82 22.65
#